data_AF-A0A1I7H2U6-F1
#
_entry.id   AF-A0A1I7H2U6-F1
#
_cell.length_a   1.000
_cell.length_b   1.000
_cell.length_c   1.000
_cell.angle_alpha   90.00
_cell.angle_beta   90.00
_cell.angle_gamma   90.00
#
_symmetry.space_group_name_H-M   'P 1'
#
loop_
_entity.id
_entity.type
_entity.pdbx_description
1 polymer ?
#
loop_
_entity_poly.entity_id
_entity_poly.type
_entity_poly.pdbx_seq_one_letter_code
_entity_poly.pdbx_strand_id
1 'polypeptide(L)'
;MRRSYPTALFLLLLTLSVSCGKESGRYLSFDRQSANHLAIDSLNGNQFGITTLGNDPYVTLKEQDLSPADGKTVLTFEYISEKGVNFMEIYFLTRETGSVGSNVAGMLKCPGLIPAGEMTSYSVDLGEAVAKANWNPEKDLLRIDFGDQPDTRVTIRNIHFRRRNRAEDAIFKEWEAFRVSDRQQNNRLEGYLSTTYPASITRVEVYDSTILIQGNVDAGKGSRLLCAVRPWESPLNAGELDGTEITGKSFTVERPRYEEIDGFNYDHALSRWMIAGKEGILSSARYADSITPREMMPKGVLKGRKGIGGYHISRGHSSDLVDIPVTSITVNVWLSRFLHLDRKENTIEHRFNGRSYYFDAKVVDGYDKTLLEALKHDIVVAAIILVNSADQSADPKVGELLQDENFGGEHAFYTMPNMGSAESVHCYAAALDFLASRYSRKDNKFGRIHHWIIHNEVDAGNVWTNMGDDRPLQVFLDAYHRSMRLCYNIARKYDANSEVLASFTHSWSEPVPVDGDYATLDLLKGLLKYSAVEGDFRWGIAYHPYPEDLNEPKTWNDRSATFSMNSPMITFKNLEVLDRWIKQPENLYLGSQKRTVWLSENGTNSRTYGEQDLKEQAAGFAYAWKKMKHLDGIDAFQWHNWMDGRGEFGLRIGLRKYPDDENDPAGKKPVWYLYQAADTPQEDKVFEPYKSVIGVSDWSEVLHEVK
;
A
#
# COMPACT_ATOMS: atom_id res chain seq x y z
N MET A 1 21.00 19.27 2.17
CA MET A 1 21.63 18.44 1.13
C MET A 1 20.54 17.46 0.69
N ARG A 2 19.82 17.78 -0.40
CA ARG A 2 18.63 17.02 -0.84
C ARG A 2 19.11 15.66 -1.36
N ARG A 3 18.61 14.61 -0.74
CA ARG A 3 18.95 13.21 -0.98
C ARG A 3 18.01 12.65 -2.06
N SER A 4 18.48 12.57 -3.30
CA SER A 4 17.76 11.95 -4.41
C SER A 4 18.12 10.46 -4.48
N TYR A 5 17.33 9.59 -3.82
CA TYR A 5 17.61 8.15 -3.68
C TYR A 5 16.91 7.16 -4.63
N PRO A 6 15.98 7.49 -5.55
CA PRO A 6 15.23 6.39 -6.17
C PRO A 6 15.91 5.78 -7.40
N THR A 7 16.91 6.43 -8.02
CA THR A 7 17.59 5.90 -9.20
C THR A 7 18.96 5.30 -8.92
N ALA A 8 19.55 5.54 -7.75
CA ALA A 8 20.93 5.13 -7.46
C ALA A 8 21.07 3.67 -7.01
N LEU A 9 19.98 2.98 -6.64
CA LEU A 9 20.04 1.57 -6.27
C LEU A 9 20.08 0.63 -7.49
N PHE A 10 19.73 1.12 -8.69
CA PHE A 10 19.76 0.34 -9.94
C PHE A 10 20.44 1.02 -11.14
N LEU A 11 20.83 2.31 -11.05
CA LEU A 11 21.75 2.93 -12.02
C LEU A 11 23.11 3.25 -11.38
N LEU A 12 24.07 2.36 -11.59
CA LEU A 12 25.45 2.79 -11.84
C LEU A 12 25.76 2.61 -13.33
N LEU A 13 25.02 3.34 -14.17
CA LEU A 13 25.33 3.50 -15.59
C LEU A 13 26.27 4.68 -15.77
N LEU A 14 27.43 4.36 -16.36
CA LEU A 14 28.53 5.23 -16.76
C LEU A 14 29.27 5.97 -15.64
N THR A 15 30.53 5.59 -15.42
CA THR A 15 31.63 6.57 -15.55
C THR A 15 32.91 5.91 -16.04
N LEU A 16 33.45 6.48 -17.11
CA LEU A 16 34.86 6.60 -17.51
C LEU A 16 35.80 5.48 -17.04
N SER A 17 36.30 4.76 -18.04
CA SER A 17 37.50 3.92 -18.00
C SER A 17 38.59 4.49 -17.08
N VAL A 18 38.70 3.92 -15.89
CA VAL A 18 39.94 3.91 -15.14
C VAL A 18 40.29 2.45 -14.95
N SER A 19 41.26 2.00 -15.74
CA SER A 19 41.91 0.70 -15.62
C SER A 19 42.38 0.49 -14.17
N CYS A 20 41.57 -0.22 -13.37
CA CYS A 20 41.98 -0.73 -12.08
C CYS A 20 42.53 -2.15 -12.28
N GLY A 21 43.70 -2.43 -11.70
CA GLY A 21 44.60 -3.50 -12.06
C GLY A 21 43.99 -4.91 -12.12
N LYS A 22 44.58 -5.74 -13.00
CA LYS A 22 44.32 -7.18 -13.09
C LYS A 22 44.52 -7.84 -11.73
N GLU A 23 43.44 -8.09 -10.99
CA GLU A 23 43.47 -9.11 -9.96
C GLU A 23 43.67 -10.46 -10.66
N SER A 24 44.71 -11.19 -10.28
CA SER A 24 45.06 -12.50 -10.81
C SER A 24 44.13 -13.59 -10.24
N GLY A 25 42.83 -13.46 -10.49
CA GLY A 25 41.81 -14.44 -10.12
C GLY A 25 41.46 -15.40 -11.28
N ARG A 26 41.08 -16.64 -10.95
CA ARG A 26 40.49 -17.58 -11.90
C ARG A 26 39.07 -17.11 -12.25
N TYR A 27 38.71 -17.12 -13.52
CA TYR A 27 37.37 -16.75 -13.97
C TYR A 27 36.40 -17.93 -13.92
N LEU A 28 35.13 -17.63 -13.59
CA LEU A 28 34.02 -18.56 -13.57
C LEU A 28 33.63 -18.98 -15.00
N SER A 29 32.99 -20.14 -15.11
CA SER A 29 32.58 -20.72 -16.39
C SER A 29 31.20 -21.33 -16.28
N PHE A 30 30.44 -21.33 -17.38
CA PHE A 30 29.11 -21.95 -17.43
C PHE A 30 29.15 -23.47 -17.45
N ASP A 31 28.23 -24.09 -16.73
CA ASP A 31 27.87 -25.49 -16.92
C ASP A 31 26.90 -25.62 -18.08
N ARG A 32 27.44 -25.69 -19.29
CA ARG A 32 26.66 -25.73 -20.54
C ARG A 32 25.65 -26.88 -20.62
N GLN A 33 25.79 -27.93 -19.81
CA GLN A 33 24.81 -29.03 -19.77
C GLN A 33 23.52 -28.63 -19.03
N SER A 34 23.58 -27.60 -18.18
CA SER A 34 22.43 -27.04 -17.46
C SER A 34 21.64 -25.99 -18.24
N ALA A 35 22.09 -25.65 -19.45
CA ALA A 35 21.49 -24.60 -20.26
C ALA A 35 20.04 -24.94 -20.62
N ASN A 36 19.11 -24.06 -20.27
CA ASN A 36 17.72 -24.10 -20.68
C ASN A 36 17.42 -22.89 -21.56
N HIS A 37 16.72 -23.08 -22.68
CA HIS A 37 16.46 -22.02 -23.67
C HIS A 37 17.69 -21.16 -24.04
N LEU A 38 18.88 -21.74 -23.98
CA LEU A 38 20.15 -21.08 -24.28
C LEU A 38 21.01 -21.95 -25.20
N ALA A 39 21.58 -21.35 -26.23
CA ALA A 39 22.73 -21.89 -26.94
C ALA A 39 24.00 -21.18 -26.44
N ILE A 40 24.99 -21.96 -25.97
CA ILE A 40 26.22 -21.42 -25.38
C ILE A 40 27.45 -22.01 -26.08
N ASP A 41 28.16 -21.15 -26.80
CA ASP A 41 29.42 -21.47 -27.47
C ASP A 41 30.60 -21.00 -26.63
N SER A 42 31.56 -21.89 -26.40
CA SER A 42 32.87 -21.49 -25.87
C SER A 42 33.69 -20.90 -27.00
N LEU A 43 34.10 -19.64 -26.83
CA LEU A 43 34.97 -18.95 -27.77
C LEU A 43 36.43 -19.13 -27.31
N ASN A 44 37.24 -18.07 -27.37
CA ASN A 44 38.64 -18.12 -26.96
C ASN A 44 38.83 -17.65 -25.51
N GLY A 45 39.67 -18.36 -24.74
CA GLY A 45 39.94 -18.02 -23.35
C GLY A 45 38.73 -18.28 -22.45
N ASN A 46 38.29 -17.27 -21.72
CA ASN A 46 37.16 -17.31 -20.78
C ASN A 46 35.95 -16.52 -21.31
N GLN A 47 35.76 -16.59 -22.63
CA GLN A 47 34.72 -15.89 -23.37
C GLN A 47 33.68 -16.89 -23.89
N PHE A 48 32.41 -16.50 -23.81
CA PHE A 48 31.25 -17.28 -24.22
C PHE A 48 30.36 -16.47 -25.15
N GLY A 49 29.88 -17.10 -26.23
CA GLY A 49 28.77 -16.60 -27.02
C GLY A 49 27.49 -17.25 -26.54
N ILE A 50 26.48 -16.43 -26.22
CA ILE A 50 25.18 -16.86 -25.71
C ILE A 50 24.11 -16.39 -26.69
N THR A 51 23.18 -17.27 -27.04
CA THR A 51 21.96 -16.92 -27.76
C THR A 51 20.75 -17.41 -26.97
N THR A 52 19.82 -16.50 -26.64
CA THR A 52 18.54 -16.86 -26.01
C THR A 52 17.60 -17.46 -27.05
N LEU A 53 16.91 -18.55 -26.68
CA LEU A 53 16.08 -19.37 -27.58
C LEU A 53 14.60 -19.40 -27.20
N GLY A 54 14.22 -18.83 -26.06
CA GLY A 54 12.86 -18.91 -25.52
C GLY A 54 12.62 -17.91 -24.40
N ASN A 55 11.58 -18.15 -23.61
CA ASN A 55 11.11 -17.26 -22.55
C ASN A 55 11.66 -17.59 -21.15
N ASP A 56 12.58 -18.54 -21.05
CA ASP A 56 13.22 -18.96 -19.79
C ASP A 56 14.72 -19.34 -19.97
N PRO A 57 15.53 -18.44 -20.56
CA PRO A 57 16.95 -18.68 -20.85
C PRO A 57 17.83 -18.67 -19.58
N TYR A 58 18.25 -19.83 -19.07
CA TYR A 58 19.13 -19.90 -17.88
C TYR A 58 20.28 -20.91 -18.00
N VAL A 59 21.31 -20.72 -17.17
CA VAL A 59 22.45 -21.63 -17.03
C VAL A 59 23.10 -21.55 -15.65
N THR A 60 23.60 -22.66 -15.11
CA THR A 60 24.37 -22.70 -13.85
C THR A 60 25.87 -22.50 -14.08
N LEU A 61 26.59 -22.09 -13.03
CA LEU A 61 28.06 -21.97 -13.04
C LEU A 61 28.74 -23.29 -12.59
N LYS A 62 29.89 -23.62 -13.19
CA LYS A 62 30.74 -24.77 -12.79
C LYS A 62 31.54 -24.41 -11.53
N GLU A 63 31.36 -25.18 -10.46
CA GLU A 63 31.97 -24.96 -9.14
C GLU A 63 33.52 -25.04 -9.11
N GLN A 64 34.09 -24.49 -8.01
CA GLN A 64 35.50 -24.44 -7.53
C GLN A 64 36.27 -23.10 -7.57
N ASP A 65 35.61 -21.94 -7.61
CA ASP A 65 36.22 -20.67 -7.13
C ASP A 65 35.14 -19.62 -6.81
N LEU A 66 34.09 -20.06 -6.12
CA LEU A 66 33.00 -19.22 -5.66
C LEU A 66 33.32 -18.86 -4.21
N SER A 67 33.68 -17.62 -3.87
CA SER A 67 33.71 -17.24 -2.45
C SER A 67 33.29 -15.79 -2.24
N PRO A 68 32.01 -15.57 -1.92
CA PRO A 68 31.55 -14.41 -1.17
C PRO A 68 32.14 -14.35 0.25
N ALA A 69 32.61 -15.48 0.80
CA ALA A 69 33.09 -15.60 2.18
C ALA A 69 34.33 -14.72 2.49
N ASP A 70 35.09 -14.30 1.47
CA ASP A 70 36.23 -13.38 1.61
C ASP A 70 35.88 -11.88 1.43
N GLY A 71 34.57 -11.56 1.44
CA GLY A 71 34.03 -10.23 1.17
C GLY A 71 33.95 -9.87 -0.33
N LYS A 72 34.12 -10.86 -1.22
CA LYS A 72 33.96 -10.69 -2.68
C LYS A 72 32.51 -10.97 -3.09
N THR A 73 31.64 -10.01 -2.83
CA THR A 73 30.19 -10.18 -3.03
C THR A 73 29.71 -9.72 -4.40
N VAL A 74 30.54 -9.03 -5.18
CA VAL A 74 30.12 -8.42 -6.44
C VAL A 74 30.42 -9.35 -7.60
N LEU A 75 29.39 -9.92 -8.23
CA LEU A 75 29.49 -10.66 -9.48
C LEU A 75 29.74 -9.67 -10.62
N THR A 76 30.82 -9.86 -11.36
CA THR A 76 31.27 -8.97 -12.44
C THR A 76 31.63 -9.76 -13.68
N PHE A 77 31.24 -9.23 -14.84
CA PHE A 77 31.70 -9.72 -16.15
C PHE A 77 31.67 -8.59 -17.18
N GLU A 78 32.34 -8.79 -18.30
CA GLU A 78 32.23 -7.90 -19.45
C GLU A 78 31.32 -8.53 -20.51
N TYR A 79 30.57 -7.71 -21.23
CA TYR A 79 29.66 -8.17 -22.27
C TYR A 79 29.59 -7.25 -23.50
N ILE A 80 29.10 -7.81 -24.60
CA ILE A 80 28.63 -7.11 -25.81
C ILE A 80 27.25 -7.68 -26.15
N SER A 81 26.27 -6.82 -26.38
CA SER A 81 24.93 -7.22 -26.85
C SER A 81 24.26 -6.07 -27.60
N GLU A 82 23.93 -6.25 -28.87
CA GLU A 82 23.29 -5.18 -29.67
C GLU A 82 21.86 -4.86 -29.21
N LYS A 83 21.12 -5.87 -28.75
CA LYS A 83 19.73 -5.73 -28.27
C LYS A 83 19.64 -5.48 -26.77
N GLY A 84 20.66 -5.89 -26.02
CA GLY A 84 20.55 -6.00 -24.57
C GLY A 84 19.66 -7.16 -24.12
N VAL A 85 19.58 -7.36 -22.81
CA VAL A 85 18.70 -8.31 -22.11
C VAL A 85 17.83 -7.46 -21.18
N ASN A 86 16.52 -7.69 -21.13
CA ASN A 86 15.59 -6.83 -20.39
C ASN A 86 15.79 -6.88 -18.86
N PHE A 87 16.06 -8.05 -18.28
CA PHE A 87 16.44 -8.22 -16.88
C PHE A 87 17.38 -9.41 -16.73
N MET A 88 18.07 -9.51 -15.60
CA MET A 88 18.88 -10.67 -15.24
C MET A 88 18.32 -11.25 -13.93
N GLU A 89 18.37 -12.56 -13.72
CA GLU A 89 18.07 -13.14 -12.40
C GLU A 89 19.20 -14.06 -11.95
N ILE A 90 19.42 -14.08 -10.64
CA ILE A 90 20.43 -14.92 -10.00
C ILE A 90 19.74 -15.79 -8.96
N TYR A 91 19.69 -17.10 -9.20
CA TYR A 91 19.12 -18.05 -8.24
C TYR A 91 20.21 -18.76 -7.45
N PHE A 92 19.99 -18.83 -6.13
CA PHE A 92 20.81 -19.56 -5.17
C PHE A 92 20.14 -20.92 -4.92
N LEU A 93 20.77 -22.00 -5.41
CA LEU A 93 20.18 -23.34 -5.37
C LEU A 93 20.93 -24.24 -4.39
N THR A 94 20.22 -24.89 -3.49
CA THR A 94 20.83 -25.84 -2.53
C THR A 94 20.86 -27.26 -3.09
N ARG A 95 21.84 -28.07 -2.68
CA ARG A 95 21.90 -29.49 -3.08
C ARG A 95 21.23 -30.45 -2.09
N GLU A 96 20.67 -29.95 -0.99
CA GLU A 96 20.13 -30.76 0.11
C GLU A 96 18.70 -31.28 -0.12
N THR A 97 17.92 -30.65 -0.99
CA THR A 97 16.58 -31.11 -1.39
C THR A 97 16.63 -31.60 -2.84
N GLY A 98 15.81 -32.56 -3.25
CA GLY A 98 15.97 -33.24 -4.55
C GLY A 98 15.37 -32.47 -5.73
N SER A 99 16.10 -32.44 -6.85
CA SER A 99 15.74 -31.90 -8.18
C SER A 99 15.88 -30.37 -8.40
N VAL A 100 16.46 -30.00 -9.54
CA VAL A 100 16.97 -28.64 -9.91
C VAL A 100 15.88 -27.54 -9.93
N GLY A 101 14.59 -27.90 -9.84
CA GLY A 101 13.46 -26.94 -9.78
C GLY A 101 12.89 -26.66 -8.38
N SER A 102 13.15 -27.50 -7.38
CA SER A 102 12.57 -27.39 -6.02
C SER A 102 13.58 -26.95 -4.96
N ASN A 103 14.76 -26.51 -5.38
CA ASN A 103 15.92 -26.28 -4.52
C ASN A 103 16.30 -24.80 -4.35
N VAL A 104 15.44 -23.89 -4.77
CA VAL A 104 15.69 -22.44 -4.68
C VAL A 104 15.70 -22.03 -3.21
N ALA A 105 16.87 -21.67 -2.69
CA ALA A 105 17.02 -21.09 -1.35
C ALA A 105 16.91 -19.56 -1.36
N GLY A 106 17.06 -18.94 -2.53
CA GLY A 106 16.81 -17.53 -2.74
C GLY A 106 17.01 -17.13 -4.19
N MET A 107 16.60 -15.91 -4.52
CA MET A 107 16.76 -15.32 -5.85
C MET A 107 17.06 -13.82 -5.69
N LEU A 108 17.81 -13.27 -6.62
CA LEU A 108 17.94 -11.82 -6.82
C LEU A 108 17.63 -11.47 -8.27
N LYS A 109 16.56 -10.70 -8.49
CA LYS A 109 16.32 -10.04 -9.78
C LYS A 109 17.23 -8.82 -9.89
N CYS A 110 17.87 -8.67 -11.03
CA CYS A 110 18.94 -7.72 -11.30
C CYS A 110 18.61 -6.90 -12.56
N PRO A 111 19.20 -5.70 -12.74
CA PRO A 111 19.03 -4.95 -13.97
C PRO A 111 19.47 -5.77 -15.18
N GLY A 112 18.80 -5.54 -16.31
CA GLY A 112 19.16 -6.14 -17.59
C GLY A 112 20.51 -5.69 -18.13
N LEU A 113 20.96 -6.35 -19.19
CA LEU A 113 22.10 -5.89 -19.98
C LEU A 113 21.62 -4.80 -20.94
N ILE A 114 22.12 -3.58 -20.84
CA ILE A 114 21.76 -2.55 -21.82
C ILE A 114 22.38 -2.85 -23.20
N PRO A 115 21.79 -2.35 -24.30
CA PRO A 115 22.44 -2.39 -25.61
C PRO A 115 23.86 -1.81 -25.56
N ALA A 116 24.84 -2.62 -25.96
CA ALA A 116 26.25 -2.29 -25.96
C ALA A 116 26.94 -2.88 -27.20
N GLY A 117 27.36 -2.01 -28.12
CA GLY A 117 28.13 -2.37 -29.33
C GLY A 117 29.63 -2.56 -29.06
N GLU A 118 30.10 -2.18 -27.87
CA GLU A 118 31.48 -2.33 -27.41
C GLU A 118 31.50 -3.06 -26.06
N MET A 119 32.66 -3.63 -25.73
CA MET A 119 32.83 -4.43 -24.52
C MET A 119 32.60 -3.56 -23.27
N THR A 120 31.55 -3.89 -22.52
CA THR A 120 31.04 -3.09 -21.39
C THR A 120 31.00 -3.93 -20.12
N SER A 121 31.29 -3.34 -18.97
CA SER A 121 31.24 -4.03 -17.67
C SER A 121 29.82 -4.12 -17.12
N TYR A 122 29.45 -5.28 -16.61
CA TYR A 122 28.26 -5.51 -15.79
C TYR A 122 28.71 -5.91 -14.37
N SER A 123 28.05 -5.39 -13.34
CA SER A 123 28.37 -5.70 -11.96
C SER A 123 27.10 -5.69 -11.11
N VAL A 124 26.92 -6.72 -10.28
CA VAL A 124 25.83 -6.80 -9.30
C VAL A 124 26.35 -7.32 -7.98
N ASP A 125 25.93 -6.67 -6.90
CA ASP A 125 26.31 -7.06 -5.54
C ASP A 125 25.35 -8.09 -4.97
N LEU A 126 25.84 -9.31 -4.73
CA LEU A 126 25.06 -10.43 -4.24
C LEU A 126 25.10 -10.58 -2.71
N GLY A 127 25.77 -9.67 -1.99
CA GLY A 127 26.11 -9.87 -0.58
C GLY A 127 24.91 -10.15 0.32
N GLU A 128 23.83 -9.38 0.19
CA GLU A 128 22.61 -9.59 0.98
C GLU A 128 21.86 -10.85 0.55
N ALA A 129 21.69 -11.05 -0.76
CA ALA A 129 20.96 -12.21 -1.28
C ALA A 129 21.66 -13.54 -0.90
N VAL A 130 23.00 -13.57 -0.91
CA VAL A 130 23.80 -14.70 -0.40
C VAL A 130 23.54 -14.95 1.08
N ALA A 131 23.51 -13.89 1.89
CA ALA A 131 23.28 -14.00 3.33
C ALA A 131 21.85 -14.46 3.64
N LYS A 132 20.84 -13.90 2.98
CA LYS A 132 19.42 -14.28 3.11
C LYS A 132 19.19 -15.73 2.70
N ALA A 133 19.79 -16.17 1.59
CA ALA A 133 19.68 -17.54 1.09
C ALA A 133 20.49 -18.57 1.90
N ASN A 134 21.30 -18.14 2.87
CA ASN A 134 22.29 -18.97 3.57
C ASN A 134 23.15 -19.80 2.60
N TRP A 135 23.50 -19.20 1.45
CA TRP A 135 24.11 -19.90 0.33
C TRP A 135 25.56 -20.27 0.62
N ASN A 136 25.89 -21.55 0.50
CA ASN A 136 27.24 -22.06 0.70
C ASN A 136 27.92 -22.35 -0.64
N PRO A 137 28.90 -21.54 -1.07
CA PRO A 137 29.54 -21.72 -2.36
C PRO A 137 30.32 -23.05 -2.54
N GLU A 138 30.62 -23.77 -1.45
CA GLU A 138 31.29 -25.08 -1.50
C GLU A 138 30.32 -26.22 -1.85
N LYS A 139 29.01 -26.00 -1.70
CA LYS A 139 27.99 -27.06 -1.80
C LYS A 139 26.82 -26.69 -2.70
N ASP A 140 26.55 -25.40 -2.85
CA ASP A 140 25.37 -24.87 -3.51
C ASP A 140 25.71 -24.30 -4.88
N LEU A 141 24.70 -24.27 -5.75
CA LEU A 141 24.82 -23.83 -7.13
C LEU A 141 24.34 -22.39 -7.28
N LEU A 142 24.93 -21.68 -8.25
CA LEU A 142 24.45 -20.38 -8.71
C LEU A 142 23.93 -20.51 -10.15
N ARG A 143 22.69 -20.11 -10.38
CA ARG A 143 22.06 -20.05 -11.70
C ARG A 143 21.89 -18.61 -12.15
N ILE A 144 22.17 -18.35 -13.42
CA ILE A 144 22.03 -17.04 -14.06
C ILE A 144 20.98 -17.16 -15.17
N ASP A 145 19.98 -16.29 -15.13
CA ASP A 145 18.88 -16.25 -16.08
C ASP A 145 18.98 -14.94 -16.89
N PHE A 146 18.75 -15.05 -18.20
CA PHE A 146 18.99 -13.99 -19.19
C PHE A 146 17.66 -13.46 -19.76
N GLY A 147 16.86 -12.85 -18.90
CA GLY A 147 15.59 -12.24 -19.29
C GLY A 147 14.56 -13.28 -19.74
N ASP A 148 13.57 -12.84 -20.52
CA ASP A 148 12.46 -13.68 -21.00
C ASP A 148 12.22 -13.58 -22.52
N GLN A 149 13.20 -13.04 -23.26
CA GLN A 149 13.09 -12.79 -24.69
C GLN A 149 14.00 -13.70 -25.53
N PRO A 150 13.49 -14.35 -26.60
CA PRO A 150 14.31 -15.11 -27.53
C PRO A 150 15.13 -14.19 -28.44
N ASP A 151 16.05 -14.78 -29.22
CA ASP A 151 16.83 -14.12 -30.26
C ASP A 151 17.68 -12.93 -29.79
N THR A 152 18.15 -13.00 -28.54
CA THR A 152 19.13 -12.08 -27.99
C THR A 152 20.50 -12.73 -28.00
N ARG A 153 21.48 -12.05 -28.62
CA ARG A 153 22.87 -12.49 -28.66
C ARG A 153 23.69 -11.68 -27.66
N VAL A 154 24.45 -12.40 -26.84
CA VAL A 154 25.33 -11.81 -25.84
C VAL A 154 26.68 -12.49 -25.92
N THR A 155 27.73 -11.71 -26.03
CA THR A 155 29.10 -12.21 -25.84
C THR A 155 29.55 -11.79 -24.45
N ILE A 156 29.91 -12.75 -23.58
CA ILE A 156 30.36 -12.49 -22.20
C ILE A 156 31.79 -12.99 -22.01
N ARG A 157 32.59 -12.29 -21.21
CA ARG A 157 33.89 -12.78 -20.74
C ARG A 157 34.19 -12.34 -19.32
N ASN A 158 35.23 -12.92 -18.73
CA ASN A 158 35.78 -12.47 -17.44
C ASN A 158 34.75 -12.51 -16.29
N ILE A 159 33.94 -13.57 -16.20
CA ILE A 159 32.98 -13.76 -15.09
C ILE A 159 33.75 -14.02 -13.79
N HIS A 160 33.58 -13.21 -12.75
CA HIS A 160 34.26 -13.38 -11.47
C HIS A 160 33.53 -12.68 -10.32
N PHE A 161 33.90 -13.04 -9.09
CA PHE A 161 33.56 -12.28 -7.89
C PHE A 161 34.70 -11.34 -7.51
N ARG A 162 34.34 -10.11 -7.14
CA ARG A 162 35.26 -9.11 -6.60
C ARG A 162 34.68 -8.41 -5.38
N ARG A 163 35.53 -7.67 -4.67
CA ARG A 163 35.08 -6.76 -3.62
C ARG A 163 34.34 -5.58 -4.23
N ARG A 164 33.50 -4.95 -3.41
CA ARG A 164 32.94 -3.62 -3.71
C ARG A 164 34.08 -2.65 -4.01
N ASN A 165 33.95 -1.90 -5.09
CA ASN A 165 34.82 -0.76 -5.33
C ASN A 165 34.44 0.38 -4.36
N ARG A 166 35.20 1.48 -4.36
CA ARG A 166 34.97 2.60 -3.43
C ARG A 166 33.57 3.23 -3.55
N ALA A 167 33.01 3.30 -4.75
CA ALA A 167 31.67 3.87 -4.97
C ALA A 167 30.57 2.91 -4.48
N GLU A 168 30.66 1.64 -4.84
CA GLU A 168 29.74 0.60 -4.37
C GLU A 168 29.79 0.42 -2.85
N ASP A 169 30.97 0.46 -2.25
CA ASP A 169 31.15 0.39 -0.79
C ASP A 169 30.56 1.62 -0.09
N ALA A 170 30.66 2.81 -0.68
CA ALA A 170 30.03 4.02 -0.17
C ALA A 170 28.50 3.92 -0.21
N ILE A 171 27.92 3.45 -1.32
CA ILE A 171 26.48 3.23 -1.48
C ILE A 171 25.99 2.19 -0.46
N PHE A 172 26.67 1.05 -0.37
CA PHE A 172 26.33 -0.02 0.58
C PHE A 172 26.36 0.49 2.04
N LYS A 173 27.41 1.23 2.42
CA LYS A 173 27.53 1.79 3.77
C LYS A 173 26.44 2.81 4.07
N GLU A 174 26.05 3.63 3.10
CA GLU A 174 24.98 4.58 3.28
C GLU A 174 23.62 3.89 3.45
N TRP A 175 23.35 2.87 2.64
CA TRP A 175 22.13 2.06 2.77
C TRP A 175 22.08 1.30 4.10
N GLU A 176 23.20 0.71 4.55
CA GLU A 176 23.28 0.08 5.87
C GLU A 176 23.08 1.11 7.01
N ALA A 177 23.67 2.30 6.89
CA ALA A 177 23.47 3.37 7.86
C ALA A 177 22.02 3.83 7.92
N PHE A 178 21.33 3.90 6.77
CA PHE A 178 19.90 4.16 6.69
C PHE A 178 19.11 3.08 7.43
N ARG A 179 19.31 1.78 7.14
CA ARG A 179 18.61 0.68 7.84
C ARG A 179 18.85 0.68 9.35
N VAL A 180 20.08 0.99 9.79
CA VAL A 180 20.41 1.13 11.21
C VAL A 180 19.64 2.29 11.84
N SER A 181 19.62 3.45 11.20
CA SER A 181 18.84 4.61 11.64
C SER A 181 17.35 4.28 11.71
N ASP A 182 16.84 3.55 10.72
CA ASP A 182 15.44 3.20 10.61
C ASP A 182 14.98 2.23 11.70
N ARG A 183 15.80 1.21 12.00
CA ARG A 183 15.58 0.32 13.15
C ARG A 183 15.65 1.08 14.48
N GLN A 184 16.56 2.03 14.63
CA GLN A 184 16.62 2.87 15.82
C GLN A 184 15.36 3.73 15.96
N GLN A 185 14.87 4.31 14.87
CA GLN A 185 13.63 5.08 14.85
C GLN A 185 12.43 4.21 15.20
N ASN A 186 12.34 3.00 14.63
CA ASN A 186 11.31 2.02 14.97
C ASN A 186 11.27 1.75 16.48
N ASN A 187 12.42 1.45 17.08
CA ASN A 187 12.51 1.16 18.51
C ASN A 187 12.14 2.37 19.38
N ARG A 188 12.49 3.59 18.94
CA ARG A 188 12.09 4.82 19.64
C ARG A 188 10.58 5.06 19.57
N LEU A 189 9.96 4.81 18.42
CA LEU A 189 8.50 4.91 18.26
C LEU A 189 7.78 3.87 19.13
N GLU A 190 8.26 2.63 19.11
CA GLU A 190 7.72 1.57 19.98
C GLU A 190 7.86 1.94 21.47
N GLY A 191 9.02 2.44 21.87
CA GLY A 191 9.28 2.94 23.23
C GLY A 191 8.35 4.09 23.61
N TYR A 192 8.16 5.07 22.72
CA TYR A 192 7.22 6.18 22.92
C TYR A 192 5.80 5.69 23.15
N LEU A 193 5.29 4.79 22.31
CA LEU A 193 3.92 4.26 22.43
C LEU A 193 3.72 3.34 23.65
N SER A 194 4.79 2.85 24.27
CA SER A 194 4.69 1.91 25.40
C SER A 194 5.00 2.57 26.74
N THR A 195 5.47 3.80 26.74
CA THR A 195 5.91 4.51 27.94
C THR A 195 4.71 5.13 28.65
N THR A 196 4.63 4.90 29.97
CA THR A 196 3.76 5.71 30.84
C THR A 196 4.51 6.96 31.24
N TYR A 197 3.93 8.11 30.95
CA TYR A 197 4.55 9.41 31.18
C TYR A 197 4.03 10.10 32.45
N PRO A 198 4.82 11.00 33.08
CA PRO A 198 4.44 11.71 34.31
C PRO A 198 3.40 12.83 34.08
N ALA A 199 3.00 13.07 32.83
CA ALA A 199 1.98 14.03 32.46
C ALA A 199 1.10 13.44 31.36
N SER A 200 -0.09 14.02 31.21
CA SER A 200 -1.05 13.64 30.17
C SER A 200 -1.81 14.85 29.67
N ILE A 201 -2.08 14.88 28.37
CA ILE A 201 -3.15 15.70 27.81
C ILE A 201 -4.41 14.85 27.85
N THR A 202 -5.46 15.37 28.48
CA THR A 202 -6.71 14.64 28.67
C THR A 202 -7.78 15.02 27.65
N ARG A 203 -7.72 16.25 27.13
CA ARG A 203 -8.71 16.76 26.17
C ARG A 203 -8.12 17.80 25.23
N VAL A 204 -8.44 17.70 23.95
CA VAL A 204 -8.16 18.71 22.91
C VAL A 204 -9.45 18.98 22.12
N GLU A 205 -9.95 20.21 22.18
CA GLU A 205 -11.16 20.62 21.46
C GLU A 205 -10.86 21.75 20.49
N VAL A 206 -11.29 21.58 19.25
CA VAL A 206 -11.07 22.55 18.18
C VAL A 206 -12.38 23.28 17.86
N TYR A 207 -12.39 24.59 18.10
CA TYR A 207 -13.47 25.51 17.77
C TYR A 207 -13.13 26.28 16.48
N ASP A 208 -13.96 27.26 16.11
CA ASP A 208 -13.82 28.01 14.86
C ASP A 208 -12.51 28.81 14.80
N SER A 209 -12.10 29.43 15.91
CA SER A 209 -10.91 30.29 15.99
C SER A 209 -9.97 29.94 17.13
N THR A 210 -10.34 29.00 18.01
CA THR A 210 -9.58 28.65 19.21
C THR A 210 -9.45 27.14 19.36
N ILE A 211 -8.42 26.72 20.09
CA ILE A 211 -8.20 25.34 20.53
C ILE A 211 -8.09 25.35 22.05
N LEU A 212 -8.90 24.52 22.70
CA LEU A 212 -8.88 24.31 24.14
C LEU A 212 -8.13 23.02 24.45
N ILE A 213 -7.12 23.11 25.32
CA ILE A 213 -6.26 21.99 25.68
C ILE A 213 -6.26 21.83 27.18
N GLN A 214 -6.59 20.63 27.66
CA GLN A 214 -6.62 20.28 29.07
C GLN A 214 -5.69 19.12 29.36
N GLY A 215 -5.07 19.14 30.52
CA GLY A 215 -4.15 18.08 30.92
C GLY A 215 -3.79 18.12 32.39
N ASN A 216 -3.04 17.10 32.80
CA ASN A 216 -2.54 16.91 34.14
C ASN A 216 -1.04 16.66 34.12
N VAL A 217 -0.36 17.10 35.17
CA VAL A 217 1.08 16.89 35.38
C VAL A 217 1.30 16.46 36.82
N ASP A 218 2.07 15.40 37.01
CA ASP A 218 2.47 14.96 38.34
C ASP A 218 3.27 16.05 39.07
N ALA A 219 3.28 15.98 40.40
CA ALA A 219 4.02 16.93 41.22
C ALA A 219 5.54 16.76 40.97
N GLY A 220 6.17 17.75 40.35
CA GLY A 220 7.60 17.69 40.00
C GLY A 220 8.18 19.09 39.82
N LYS A 221 9.50 19.22 39.94
CA LYS A 221 10.22 20.48 39.74
C LYS A 221 10.75 20.54 38.29
N GLY A 222 10.55 21.66 37.59
CA GLY A 222 11.08 21.87 36.24
C GLY A 222 10.12 22.65 35.34
N SER A 223 10.67 23.30 34.31
CA SER A 223 9.87 23.95 33.26
C SER A 223 9.13 22.89 32.44
N ARG A 224 7.88 23.18 32.13
CA ARG A 224 6.94 22.30 31.41
C ARG A 224 6.33 23.12 30.29
N LEU A 225 6.51 22.66 29.07
CA LEU A 225 6.03 23.33 27.88
C LEU A 225 4.92 22.51 27.26
N LEU A 226 3.78 23.16 26.98
CA LEU A 226 2.78 22.64 26.07
C LEU A 226 3.21 22.97 24.64
N CYS A 227 3.55 21.93 23.88
CA CYS A 227 4.07 22.02 22.52
C CYS A 227 3.03 21.50 21.52
N ALA A 228 2.93 22.17 20.37
CA ALA A 228 2.28 21.60 19.20
C ALA A 228 3.29 20.75 18.44
N VAL A 229 2.92 19.52 18.10
CA VAL A 229 3.63 18.67 17.15
C VAL A 229 2.87 18.74 15.84
N ARG A 230 3.45 19.43 14.87
CA ARG A 230 2.86 19.61 13.54
C ARG A 230 2.99 18.30 12.74
N PRO A 231 2.18 18.07 11.68
CA PRO A 231 2.20 16.81 10.93
C PRO A 231 3.56 16.45 10.33
N TRP A 232 4.43 17.44 10.07
CA TRP A 232 5.78 17.22 9.58
C TRP A 232 6.84 17.02 10.66
N GLU A 233 6.43 17.00 11.93
CA GLU A 233 7.31 16.85 13.08
C GLU A 233 7.10 15.52 13.80
N SER A 234 8.10 15.12 14.58
CA SER A 234 8.06 13.92 15.41
C SER A 234 8.01 14.26 16.89
N PRO A 235 7.13 13.61 17.69
CA PRO A 235 7.12 13.75 19.14
C PRO A 235 8.43 13.24 19.77
N LEU A 236 9.19 12.42 19.04
CA LEU A 236 10.51 11.94 19.48
C LEU A 236 11.56 13.04 19.57
N ASN A 237 11.32 14.21 18.96
CA ASN A 237 12.21 15.37 18.96
C ASN A 237 11.67 16.49 19.86
N ALA A 238 11.01 16.14 20.97
CA ALA A 238 10.35 17.10 21.85
C ALA A 238 11.22 18.27 22.35
N GLY A 239 12.54 18.11 22.41
CA GLY A 239 13.47 19.18 22.78
C GLY A 239 13.65 20.28 21.72
N GLU A 240 13.19 20.05 20.48
CA GLU A 240 13.24 21.00 19.36
C GLU A 240 11.90 21.74 19.17
N LEU A 241 10.86 21.37 19.93
CA LEU A 241 9.52 21.93 19.77
C LEU A 241 9.33 23.21 20.58
N ASP A 242 8.80 24.24 19.93
CA ASP A 242 8.36 25.44 20.61
C ASP A 242 7.08 25.17 21.43
N GLY A 243 7.00 25.80 22.61
CA GLY A 243 5.87 25.58 23.50
C GLY A 243 5.62 26.72 24.47
N THR A 244 4.44 26.68 25.10
CA THR A 244 4.02 27.65 26.12
C THR A 244 4.18 27.04 27.50
N GLU A 245 4.73 27.79 28.44
CA GLU A 245 4.87 27.32 29.82
C GLU A 245 3.50 27.05 30.46
N ILE A 246 3.37 25.86 31.06
CA ILE A 246 2.17 25.47 31.82
C ILE A 246 2.47 25.45 33.32
N THR A 247 1.50 25.89 34.11
CA THR A 247 1.60 25.94 35.57
C THR A 247 0.48 25.13 36.23
N GLY A 248 0.75 24.63 37.44
CA GLY A 248 -0.20 23.82 38.19
C GLY A 248 -0.10 22.31 37.94
N LYS A 249 -0.90 21.55 38.69
CA LYS A 249 -1.04 20.08 38.54
C LYS A 249 -2.08 19.70 37.49
N SER A 250 -3.06 20.56 37.27
CA SER A 250 -4.03 20.46 36.18
C SER A 250 -4.05 21.82 35.51
N PHE A 251 -4.18 21.83 34.18
CA PHE A 251 -4.17 23.06 33.40
C PHE A 251 -5.28 23.05 32.36
N THR A 252 -5.63 24.26 31.92
CA THR A 252 -6.46 24.50 30.75
C THR A 252 -5.83 25.68 30.02
N VAL A 253 -5.48 25.48 28.76
CA VAL A 253 -4.85 26.48 27.91
C VAL A 253 -5.71 26.67 26.68
N GLU A 254 -5.95 27.94 26.34
CA GLU A 254 -6.57 28.32 25.07
C GLU A 254 -5.49 28.86 24.13
N ARG A 255 -5.51 28.41 22.89
CA ARG A 255 -4.60 28.85 21.83
C ARG A 255 -5.41 29.33 20.61
N PRO A 256 -4.91 30.33 19.87
CA PRO A 256 -5.43 30.59 18.53
C PRO A 256 -5.35 29.33 17.67
N ARG A 257 -6.40 29.05 16.90
CA ARG A 257 -6.42 27.93 15.95
C ARG A 257 -5.50 28.18 14.76
N TYR A 258 -5.40 29.43 14.33
CA TYR A 258 -4.67 29.83 13.14
C TYR A 258 -3.41 30.62 13.51
N GLU A 259 -2.29 30.30 12.87
CA GLU A 259 -0.98 30.93 13.09
C GLU A 259 -0.20 31.01 11.77
N GLU A 260 0.57 32.08 11.56
CA GLU A 260 1.48 32.15 10.41
C GLU A 260 2.73 31.33 10.69
N ILE A 261 2.96 30.26 9.92
CA ILE A 261 4.11 29.36 10.03
C ILE A 261 4.65 29.10 8.62
N ASP A 262 5.93 29.36 8.39
CA ASP A 262 6.62 29.10 7.11
C ASP A 262 5.89 29.69 5.87
N GLY A 263 5.26 30.85 6.06
CA GLY A 263 4.48 31.54 5.02
C GLY A 263 3.13 30.87 4.69
N PHE A 264 2.57 30.11 5.63
CA PHE A 264 1.23 29.55 5.59
C PHE A 264 0.41 30.04 6.79
N ASN A 265 -0.88 30.31 6.58
CA ASN A 265 -1.84 30.47 7.68
C ASN A 265 -2.26 29.09 8.19
N TYR A 266 -1.39 28.47 8.99
CA TYR A 266 -1.49 27.09 9.45
C TYR A 266 -2.68 26.88 10.39
N ASP A 267 -3.37 25.73 10.24
CA ASP A 267 -4.51 25.33 11.06
C ASP A 267 -4.04 24.30 12.11
N HIS A 268 -3.98 24.72 13.38
CA HIS A 268 -3.55 23.86 14.49
C HIS A 268 -4.53 22.71 14.80
N ALA A 269 -5.69 22.65 14.14
CA ALA A 269 -6.53 21.44 14.15
C ALA A 269 -5.80 20.22 13.56
N LEU A 270 -4.74 20.43 12.78
CA LEU A 270 -3.92 19.39 12.18
C LEU A 270 -2.79 18.91 13.11
N SER A 271 -2.49 19.65 14.18
CA SER A 271 -1.46 19.30 15.15
C SER A 271 -1.94 18.26 16.16
N ARG A 272 -0.99 17.51 16.72
CA ARG A 272 -1.16 16.83 18.02
C ARG A 272 -0.42 17.64 19.09
N TRP A 273 -0.88 17.59 20.33
CA TRP A 273 -0.34 18.41 21.43
C TRP A 273 0.38 17.52 22.43
N MET A 274 1.51 17.95 22.96
CA MET A 274 2.25 17.20 23.97
C MET A 274 2.85 18.11 25.04
N ILE A 275 3.27 17.51 26.15
CA ILE A 275 4.00 18.19 27.21
C ILE A 275 5.46 17.76 27.11
N ALA A 276 6.36 18.74 27.00
CA ALA A 276 7.79 18.55 26.98
C ALA A 276 8.46 19.27 28.16
N GLY A 277 9.61 18.77 28.59
CA GLY A 277 10.47 19.39 29.58
C GLY A 277 11.91 19.41 29.08
N LYS A 278 12.80 20.03 29.86
CA LYS A 278 14.23 20.10 29.54
C LYS A 278 14.88 18.73 29.35
N GLU A 279 14.38 17.72 30.05
CA GLU A 279 14.88 16.33 30.01
C GLU A 279 14.20 15.45 28.95
N GLY A 280 13.26 16.00 28.16
CA GLY A 280 12.60 15.29 27.06
C GLY A 280 11.07 15.23 27.18
N ILE A 281 10.50 14.12 26.72
CA ILE A 281 9.06 13.89 26.62
C ILE A 281 8.45 13.72 28.02
N LEU A 282 7.44 14.53 28.37
CA LEU A 282 6.71 14.43 29.63
C LEU A 282 5.29 13.90 29.48
N SER A 283 4.74 13.84 28.26
CA SER A 283 3.48 13.16 27.93
C SER A 283 3.54 12.56 26.54
N SER A 284 2.69 11.57 26.26
CA SER A 284 2.33 11.29 24.87
C SER A 284 1.67 12.52 24.25
N ALA A 285 1.79 12.63 22.92
CA ALA A 285 1.06 13.62 22.16
C ALA A 285 -0.41 13.20 22.01
N ARG A 286 -1.33 14.16 21.85
CA ARG A 286 -2.76 13.91 21.69
C ARG A 286 -3.36 14.76 20.58
N TYR A 287 -4.07 14.13 19.65
CA TYR A 287 -4.83 14.82 18.60
C TYR A 287 -6.15 15.40 19.14
N ALA A 288 -6.82 16.21 18.33
CA ALA A 288 -8.16 16.68 18.61
C ALA A 288 -9.14 15.53 18.92
N ASP A 289 -9.82 15.63 20.07
CA ASP A 289 -10.93 14.76 20.45
C ASP A 289 -12.24 15.19 19.77
N SER A 290 -12.40 16.49 19.57
CA SER A 290 -13.54 17.10 18.91
C SER A 290 -13.09 18.23 17.98
N ILE A 291 -13.74 18.30 16.82
CA ILE A 291 -13.59 19.39 15.85
C ILE A 291 -14.99 19.89 15.54
N THR A 292 -15.22 21.17 15.77
CA THR A 292 -16.49 21.84 15.42
C THR A 292 -16.61 21.85 13.90
N PRO A 293 -17.62 21.17 13.31
CA PRO A 293 -17.79 21.16 11.87
C PRO A 293 -18.43 22.48 11.42
N ARG A 294 -17.99 22.97 10.25
CA ARG A 294 -18.59 24.12 9.55
C ARG A 294 -20.03 23.82 9.12
N GLU A 295 -20.27 22.58 8.71
CA GLU A 295 -21.58 22.12 8.23
C GLU A 295 -22.04 20.89 9.02
N MET A 296 -23.33 20.87 9.37
CA MET A 296 -23.97 19.70 9.95
C MET A 296 -24.62 18.89 8.83
N MET A 297 -23.85 17.98 8.23
CA MET A 297 -24.34 17.09 7.18
C MET A 297 -25.10 15.90 7.78
N PRO A 298 -26.15 15.37 7.11
CA PRO A 298 -26.89 14.21 7.60
C PRO A 298 -26.02 12.94 7.54
N LYS A 299 -26.07 12.03 8.50
CA LYS A 299 -25.24 10.80 8.44
C LYS A 299 -25.55 9.99 7.17
N GLY A 300 -24.52 9.46 6.49
CA GLY A 300 -24.70 8.45 5.43
C GLY A 300 -25.18 7.14 6.03
N VAL A 301 -26.33 6.64 5.59
CA VAL A 301 -26.94 5.40 6.12
C VAL A 301 -26.97 4.37 5.01
N LEU A 302 -26.27 3.25 5.23
CA LEU A 302 -26.34 2.10 4.34
C LEU A 302 -27.75 1.47 4.42
N LYS A 303 -28.44 1.38 3.28
CA LYS A 303 -29.77 0.72 3.18
C LYS A 303 -29.68 -0.80 3.01
N GLY A 304 -28.48 -1.31 2.85
CA GLY A 304 -28.15 -2.68 2.54
C GLY A 304 -26.63 -2.82 2.50
N ARG A 305 -26.15 -4.02 2.14
CA ARG A 305 -24.71 -4.32 2.15
C ARG A 305 -24.09 -4.46 0.76
N LYS A 306 -24.89 -4.41 -0.31
CA LYS A 306 -24.40 -4.55 -1.68
C LYS A 306 -23.84 -3.23 -2.18
N GLY A 307 -22.62 -3.24 -2.70
CA GLY A 307 -22.02 -2.11 -3.39
C GLY A 307 -21.13 -2.50 -4.56
N ILE A 308 -20.68 -1.49 -5.30
CA ILE A 308 -19.81 -1.66 -6.46
C ILE A 308 -18.48 -0.96 -6.19
N GLY A 309 -17.38 -1.68 -6.40
CA GLY A 309 -16.02 -1.17 -6.27
C GLY A 309 -15.55 -0.46 -7.55
N GLY A 310 -14.79 0.62 -7.41
CA GLY A 310 -14.14 1.31 -8.53
C GLY A 310 -15.11 1.92 -9.55
N TYR A 311 -16.27 2.40 -9.08
CA TYR A 311 -17.30 2.98 -9.94
C TYR A 311 -16.88 4.37 -10.44
N HIS A 312 -17.08 4.60 -11.73
CA HIS A 312 -16.96 5.93 -12.33
C HIS A 312 -17.95 6.04 -13.49
N ILE A 313 -18.70 7.15 -13.56
CA ILE A 313 -19.81 7.30 -14.52
C ILE A 313 -19.37 7.16 -15.99
N SER A 314 -18.13 7.54 -16.30
CA SER A 314 -17.60 7.45 -17.67
C SER A 314 -17.38 6.02 -18.16
N ARG A 315 -17.43 5.02 -17.27
CA ARG A 315 -17.27 3.61 -17.64
C ARG A 315 -18.55 3.01 -18.24
N GLY A 316 -19.64 3.78 -18.34
CA GLY A 316 -20.93 3.33 -18.90
C GLY A 316 -21.79 2.64 -17.86
N HIS A 317 -22.82 1.89 -18.29
CA HIS A 317 -23.63 0.95 -17.47
C HIS A 317 -24.26 1.44 -16.17
N SER A 318 -24.41 2.76 -15.93
CA SER A 318 -24.97 3.30 -14.67
C SER A 318 -26.34 2.75 -14.25
N SER A 319 -27.09 2.10 -15.15
CA SER A 319 -28.30 1.36 -14.76
C SER A 319 -28.04 0.29 -13.72
N ASP A 320 -26.84 -0.29 -13.63
CA ASP A 320 -26.49 -1.29 -12.61
C ASP A 320 -26.58 -0.76 -11.18
N LEU A 321 -26.47 0.56 -10.97
CA LEU A 321 -26.71 1.16 -9.65
C LEU A 321 -28.14 0.91 -9.14
N VAL A 322 -29.08 0.64 -10.06
CA VAL A 322 -30.50 0.40 -9.78
C VAL A 322 -30.87 -1.04 -10.07
N ASP A 323 -30.43 -1.60 -11.20
CA ASP A 323 -30.73 -2.97 -11.64
C ASP A 323 -30.20 -4.00 -10.64
N ILE A 324 -29.04 -3.72 -10.05
CA ILE A 324 -28.54 -4.41 -8.87
C ILE A 324 -28.70 -3.40 -7.74
N PRO A 325 -29.70 -3.52 -6.86
CA PRO A 325 -30.03 -2.48 -5.88
C PRO A 325 -28.90 -2.32 -4.86
N VAL A 326 -27.88 -1.56 -5.25
CA VAL A 326 -26.68 -1.28 -4.48
C VAL A 326 -26.90 -0.04 -3.65
N THR A 327 -26.25 -0.01 -2.51
CA THR A 327 -26.44 1.00 -1.47
C THR A 327 -25.15 1.74 -1.16
N SER A 328 -24.03 1.27 -1.69
CA SER A 328 -22.72 1.89 -1.57
C SER A 328 -21.86 1.74 -2.83
N ILE A 329 -20.91 2.66 -3.03
CA ILE A 329 -19.85 2.56 -4.04
C ILE A 329 -18.50 2.98 -3.47
N THR A 330 -17.41 2.46 -4.05
CA THR A 330 -16.08 3.06 -3.89
C THR A 330 -15.66 3.80 -5.17
N VAL A 331 -14.94 4.91 -4.99
CA VAL A 331 -14.44 5.77 -6.08
C VAL A 331 -12.95 6.05 -5.86
N ASN A 332 -12.11 5.68 -6.81
CA ASN A 332 -10.66 5.97 -6.74
C ASN A 332 -10.40 7.44 -7.06
N VAL A 333 -9.58 8.09 -6.24
CA VAL A 333 -9.20 9.51 -6.38
C VAL A 333 -7.69 9.66 -6.35
N TRP A 334 -7.07 9.79 -7.53
CA TRP A 334 -5.63 9.97 -7.69
C TRP A 334 -5.22 11.45 -7.59
N LEU A 335 -4.90 11.92 -6.38
CA LEU A 335 -4.69 13.34 -6.09
C LEU A 335 -3.64 14.00 -7.00
N SER A 336 -2.49 13.35 -7.20
CA SER A 336 -1.39 13.90 -7.98
C SER A 336 -1.64 13.96 -9.49
N ARG A 337 -2.73 13.33 -9.97
CA ARG A 337 -3.11 13.33 -11.40
C ARG A 337 -3.96 14.54 -11.81
N PHE A 338 -4.39 15.38 -10.88
CA PHE A 338 -5.21 16.56 -11.21
C PHE A 338 -4.94 17.80 -10.35
N LEU A 339 -3.98 17.74 -9.43
CA LEU A 339 -3.52 18.89 -8.64
C LEU A 339 -2.36 19.61 -9.33
N HIS A 340 -2.37 20.94 -9.28
CA HIS A 340 -1.32 21.83 -9.76
C HIS A 340 -1.02 22.93 -8.73
N LEU A 341 0.26 23.32 -8.62
CA LEU A 341 0.67 24.45 -7.76
C LEU A 341 0.47 25.80 -8.45
N ASP A 342 0.59 25.83 -9.78
CA ASP A 342 0.45 27.03 -10.59
C ASP A 342 -0.86 27.00 -11.40
N ARG A 343 -1.43 28.18 -11.68
CA ARG A 343 -2.64 28.29 -12.50
C ARG A 343 -2.37 27.75 -13.90
N LYS A 344 -3.23 26.84 -14.36
CA LYS A 344 -3.27 26.37 -15.75
C LYS A 344 -4.61 26.73 -16.39
N GLU A 345 -4.73 26.51 -17.69
CA GLU A 345 -6.02 26.60 -18.38
C GLU A 345 -6.98 25.55 -17.83
N ASN A 346 -8.28 25.86 -17.75
CA ASN A 346 -9.33 24.94 -17.31
C ASN A 346 -9.09 24.33 -15.91
N THR A 347 -8.54 25.10 -14.97
CA THR A 347 -8.44 24.69 -13.56
C THR A 347 -9.39 25.45 -12.64
N ILE A 348 -9.77 24.81 -11.55
CA ILE A 348 -10.53 25.38 -10.43
C ILE A 348 -9.53 25.84 -9.37
N GLU A 349 -9.53 27.12 -9.02
CA GLU A 349 -8.73 27.65 -7.90
C GLU A 349 -9.37 27.25 -6.57
N HIS A 350 -8.55 26.74 -5.65
CA HIS A 350 -8.88 26.51 -4.24
C HIS A 350 -7.89 27.25 -3.36
N ARG A 351 -8.39 28.01 -2.38
CA ARG A 351 -7.53 28.71 -1.42
C ARG A 351 -7.48 27.93 -0.12
N PHE A 352 -6.27 27.56 0.29
CA PHE A 352 -6.02 26.83 1.51
C PHE A 352 -4.82 27.42 2.26
N ASN A 353 -5.01 27.73 3.54
CA ASN A 353 -3.97 28.23 4.45
C ASN A 353 -3.10 29.36 3.86
N GLY A 354 -3.73 30.30 3.14
CA GLY A 354 -3.08 31.48 2.56
C GLY A 354 -2.46 31.27 1.17
N ARG A 355 -2.50 30.06 0.60
CA ARG A 355 -2.01 29.76 -0.76
C ARG A 355 -3.13 29.30 -1.69
N SER A 356 -2.94 29.50 -2.99
CA SER A 356 -3.83 29.00 -4.03
C SER A 356 -3.28 27.70 -4.61
N TYR A 357 -4.17 26.72 -4.78
CA TYR A 357 -3.94 25.44 -5.43
C TYR A 357 -4.95 25.30 -6.56
N TYR A 358 -4.62 24.55 -7.61
CA TYR A 358 -5.43 24.49 -8.82
C TYR A 358 -5.73 23.04 -9.19
N PHE A 359 -7.01 22.76 -9.47
CA PHE A 359 -7.47 21.41 -9.78
C PHE A 359 -7.98 21.33 -11.22
N ASP A 360 -7.60 20.31 -11.99
CA ASP A 360 -8.09 20.10 -13.35
C ASP A 360 -9.63 20.00 -13.35
N ALA A 361 -10.29 20.95 -14.03
CA ALA A 361 -11.75 21.06 -13.99
C ALA A 361 -12.45 19.89 -14.69
N LYS A 362 -11.82 19.24 -15.68
CA LYS A 362 -12.40 18.12 -16.42
C LYS A 362 -12.39 16.85 -15.57
N VAL A 363 -11.30 16.59 -14.85
CA VAL A 363 -11.23 15.48 -13.88
C VAL A 363 -12.23 15.69 -12.77
N VAL A 364 -12.30 16.90 -12.21
CA VAL A 364 -13.29 17.24 -11.17
C VAL A 364 -14.73 17.10 -11.65
N ASP A 365 -15.07 17.52 -12.87
CA ASP A 365 -16.40 17.32 -13.46
C ASP A 365 -16.78 15.83 -13.59
N GLY A 366 -15.80 14.96 -13.86
CA GLY A 366 -16.00 13.51 -13.85
C GLY A 366 -16.39 12.97 -12.47
N TYR A 367 -15.73 13.43 -11.41
CA TYR A 367 -16.10 13.10 -10.03
C TYR A 367 -17.45 13.70 -9.66
N ASP A 368 -17.72 14.98 -9.96
CA ASP A 368 -19.00 15.63 -9.69
C ASP A 368 -20.16 14.81 -10.27
N LYS A 369 -20.06 14.41 -11.54
CA LYS A 369 -21.09 13.59 -12.21
C LYS A 369 -21.24 12.21 -11.57
N THR A 370 -20.13 11.57 -11.19
CA THR A 370 -20.14 10.27 -10.51
C THR A 370 -20.86 10.36 -9.16
N LEU A 371 -20.54 11.37 -8.36
CA LEU A 371 -21.11 11.55 -7.03
C LEU A 371 -22.55 12.07 -7.06
N LEU A 372 -22.93 12.87 -8.06
CA LEU A 372 -24.31 13.27 -8.30
C LEU A 372 -25.19 12.09 -8.72
N GLU A 373 -24.67 11.16 -9.53
CA GLU A 373 -25.41 9.95 -9.88
C GLU A 373 -25.61 9.04 -8.66
N ALA A 374 -24.59 8.88 -7.80
CA ALA A 374 -24.75 8.17 -6.54
C ALA A 374 -25.80 8.84 -5.62
N LEU A 375 -25.73 10.18 -5.49
CA LEU A 375 -26.68 10.96 -4.69
C LEU A 375 -28.13 10.80 -5.18
N LYS A 376 -28.35 10.80 -6.49
CA LYS A 376 -29.68 10.64 -7.11
C LYS A 376 -30.39 9.36 -6.67
N HIS A 377 -29.62 8.30 -6.40
CA HIS A 377 -30.13 7.00 -5.94
C HIS A 377 -29.94 6.77 -4.45
N ASP A 378 -29.49 7.81 -3.71
CA ASP A 378 -29.22 7.77 -2.27
C ASP A 378 -28.25 6.65 -1.88
N ILE A 379 -27.13 6.61 -2.61
CA ILE A 379 -26.01 5.66 -2.47
C ILE A 379 -24.89 6.30 -1.64
N VAL A 380 -24.37 5.55 -0.66
CA VAL A 380 -23.24 5.98 0.17
C VAL A 380 -21.94 5.84 -0.61
N VAL A 381 -21.03 6.81 -0.48
CA VAL A 381 -19.77 6.84 -1.24
C VAL A 381 -18.58 6.79 -0.28
N ALA A 382 -17.66 5.86 -0.55
CA ALA A 382 -16.30 5.92 -0.02
C ALA A 382 -15.30 6.32 -1.12
N ALA A 383 -14.51 7.37 -0.88
CA ALA A 383 -13.43 7.76 -1.78
C ALA A 383 -12.12 7.09 -1.35
N ILE A 384 -11.43 6.41 -2.28
CA ILE A 384 -10.10 5.83 -2.07
C ILE A 384 -9.07 6.88 -2.48
N ILE A 385 -8.35 7.43 -1.51
CA ILE A 385 -7.40 8.53 -1.71
C ILE A 385 -6.04 7.95 -2.07
N LEU A 386 -5.54 8.28 -3.27
CA LEU A 386 -4.33 7.70 -3.84
C LEU A 386 -3.34 8.80 -4.24
N VAL A 387 -2.05 8.53 -4.05
CA VAL A 387 -0.94 9.41 -4.46
C VAL A 387 -0.02 8.63 -5.38
N ASN A 388 0.02 8.99 -6.67
CA ASN A 388 0.96 8.39 -7.61
C ASN A 388 2.38 8.93 -7.41
N SER A 389 3.34 8.20 -7.94
CA SER A 389 4.74 8.64 -8.08
C SER A 389 4.88 9.96 -8.85
N ALA A 390 6.02 10.61 -8.68
CA ALA A 390 6.29 11.93 -9.24
C ALA A 390 6.28 11.94 -10.77
N ASP A 391 6.73 10.87 -11.42
CA ASP A 391 6.73 10.70 -12.89
C ASP A 391 5.31 10.54 -13.46
N GLN A 392 4.36 10.09 -12.65
CA GLN A 392 2.94 9.96 -13.01
C GLN A 392 2.09 11.18 -12.61
N SER A 393 2.72 12.21 -12.04
CA SER A 393 2.01 13.39 -11.55
C SER A 393 1.74 14.40 -12.69
N ALA A 394 0.55 15.00 -12.68
CA ALA A 394 0.15 16.00 -13.70
C ALA A 394 0.89 17.34 -13.55
N ASP A 395 1.42 17.61 -12.36
CA ASP A 395 2.39 18.67 -12.08
C ASP A 395 3.64 18.02 -11.47
N PRO A 396 4.81 18.08 -12.14
CA PRO A 396 6.05 17.54 -11.59
C PRO A 396 6.42 18.12 -10.22
N LYS A 397 6.04 19.38 -9.92
CA LYS A 397 6.30 19.98 -8.61
C LYS A 397 5.42 19.39 -7.51
N VAL A 398 4.18 19.01 -7.84
CA VAL A 398 3.31 18.28 -6.92
C VAL A 398 3.88 16.88 -6.66
N GLY A 399 4.35 16.23 -7.72
CA GLY A 399 5.06 14.95 -7.62
C GLY A 399 6.28 15.02 -6.70
N GLU A 400 7.16 16.01 -6.89
CA GLU A 400 8.35 16.23 -6.04
C GLU A 400 7.97 16.47 -4.57
N LEU A 401 6.88 17.20 -4.31
CA LEU A 401 6.41 17.43 -2.94
C LEU A 401 5.86 16.16 -2.32
N LEU A 402 4.94 15.47 -3.01
CA LEU A 402 4.11 14.43 -2.41
C LEU A 402 4.74 13.03 -2.41
N GLN A 403 5.70 12.73 -3.29
CA GLN A 403 6.33 11.42 -3.29
C GLN A 403 7.24 11.24 -2.07
N ASP A 404 7.10 10.12 -1.36
CA ASP A 404 8.04 9.74 -0.30
C ASP A 404 9.48 9.73 -0.83
N GLU A 405 10.41 10.26 -0.05
CA GLU A 405 11.81 10.40 -0.46
C GLU A 405 12.50 9.06 -0.71
N ASN A 406 11.99 7.98 -0.11
CA ASN A 406 12.52 6.63 -0.23
C ASN A 406 11.73 5.77 -1.22
N PHE A 407 10.73 6.31 -1.93
CA PHE A 407 9.95 5.57 -2.92
C PHE A 407 10.87 4.87 -3.94
N GLY A 408 10.76 3.54 -4.13
CA GLY A 408 11.84 2.79 -4.80
C GLY A 408 11.53 1.45 -5.49
N GLY A 409 10.28 1.00 -5.59
CA GLY A 409 9.96 -0.32 -6.17
C GLY A 409 9.68 -0.33 -7.69
N GLU A 410 10.24 -1.31 -8.43
CA GLU A 410 9.97 -1.55 -9.87
C GLU A 410 8.48 -1.78 -10.17
N HIS A 411 7.71 -2.18 -9.16
CA HIS A 411 6.28 -2.51 -9.25
C HIS A 411 5.41 -1.69 -8.27
N ALA A 412 5.95 -0.61 -7.69
CA ALA A 412 5.18 0.23 -6.79
C ALA A 412 4.18 1.11 -7.57
N PHE A 413 2.88 0.99 -7.26
CA PHE A 413 1.82 1.72 -7.94
C PHE A 413 1.56 3.11 -7.34
N TYR A 414 1.67 3.22 -6.02
CA TYR A 414 1.44 4.47 -5.27
C TYR A 414 2.51 4.67 -4.22
N THR A 415 2.68 5.92 -3.83
CA THR A 415 3.63 6.35 -2.81
C THR A 415 2.88 6.78 -1.55
N MET A 416 3.43 6.49 -0.38
CA MET A 416 3.01 7.19 0.84
C MET A 416 3.23 8.70 0.64
N PRO A 417 2.28 9.57 0.99
CA PRO A 417 2.50 11.00 0.90
C PRO A 417 3.65 11.42 1.81
N ASN A 418 4.66 12.08 1.23
CA ASN A 418 5.74 12.68 2.00
C ASN A 418 5.17 13.72 2.96
N MET A 419 5.39 13.51 4.26
CA MET A 419 5.01 14.47 5.30
C MET A 419 6.24 14.88 6.10
N GLY A 420 7.38 15.08 5.43
CA GLY A 420 8.64 15.52 6.04
C GLY A 420 8.84 17.03 6.03
N SER A 421 7.97 17.80 5.37
CA SER A 421 8.05 19.26 5.29
C SER A 421 6.68 19.93 5.39
N ALA A 422 6.67 21.20 5.78
CA ALA A 422 5.47 22.02 5.80
C ALA A 422 4.83 22.10 4.40
N GLU A 423 5.62 22.37 3.36
CA GLU A 423 5.12 22.52 1.99
C GLU A 423 4.41 21.27 1.48
N SER A 424 4.97 20.08 1.76
CA SER A 424 4.34 18.83 1.33
C SER A 424 3.05 18.57 2.10
N VAL A 425 3.05 18.72 3.43
CA VAL A 425 1.85 18.58 4.26
C VAL A 425 0.76 19.53 3.79
N HIS A 426 1.09 20.79 3.51
CA HIS A 426 0.13 21.77 3.02
C HIS A 426 -0.39 21.43 1.62
N CYS A 427 0.45 20.90 0.73
CA CYS A 427 0.03 20.42 -0.60
C CYS A 427 -0.99 19.28 -0.47
N TYR A 428 -0.68 18.26 0.33
CA TYR A 428 -1.59 17.14 0.57
C TYR A 428 -2.89 17.57 1.28
N ALA A 429 -2.77 18.38 2.34
CA ALA A 429 -3.90 18.93 3.07
C ALA A 429 -4.81 19.80 2.19
N ALA A 430 -4.26 20.58 1.25
CA ALA A 430 -5.06 21.37 0.32
C ALA A 430 -5.89 20.50 -0.62
N ALA A 431 -5.35 19.36 -1.06
CA ALA A 431 -6.08 18.39 -1.88
C ALA A 431 -7.24 17.76 -1.11
N LEU A 432 -6.99 17.34 0.14
CA LEU A 432 -8.02 16.79 1.03
C LEU A 432 -9.09 17.84 1.37
N ASP A 433 -8.70 19.08 1.67
CA ASP A 433 -9.62 20.17 2.00
C ASP A 433 -10.46 20.61 0.80
N PHE A 434 -9.89 20.59 -0.42
CA PHE A 434 -10.66 20.81 -1.65
C PHE A 434 -11.78 19.77 -1.82
N LEU A 435 -11.45 18.48 -1.72
CA LEU A 435 -12.44 17.41 -1.83
C LEU A 435 -13.49 17.51 -0.72
N ALA A 436 -13.06 17.67 0.54
CA ALA A 436 -13.97 17.72 1.68
C ALA A 436 -14.89 18.95 1.63
N SER A 437 -14.36 20.13 1.29
CA SER A 437 -15.17 21.35 1.16
C SER A 437 -16.15 21.29 -0.02
N ARG A 438 -15.79 20.60 -1.11
CA ARG A 438 -16.63 20.47 -2.30
C ARG A 438 -17.76 19.46 -2.11
N TYR A 439 -17.46 18.31 -1.51
CA TYR A 439 -18.38 17.17 -1.41
C TYR A 439 -19.04 17.00 -0.03
N SER A 440 -18.87 17.96 0.88
CA SER A 440 -19.61 18.05 2.14
C SER A 440 -20.40 19.36 2.26
N ARG A 441 -21.05 19.77 1.16
CA ARG A 441 -21.89 20.98 1.09
C ARG A 441 -23.34 20.67 1.42
N LYS A 442 -23.99 21.52 2.22
CA LYS A 442 -25.43 21.40 2.53
C LYS A 442 -26.36 21.39 1.31
N ASP A 443 -25.97 22.05 0.22
CA ASP A 443 -26.75 22.10 -1.01
C ASP A 443 -26.55 20.88 -1.92
N ASN A 444 -25.64 19.96 -1.55
CA ASN A 444 -25.27 18.77 -2.33
C ASN A 444 -24.93 19.06 -3.81
N LYS A 445 -24.47 20.27 -4.12
CA LYS A 445 -24.30 20.75 -5.50
C LYS A 445 -23.44 19.83 -6.38
N PHE A 446 -22.49 19.12 -5.78
CA PHE A 446 -21.50 18.29 -6.47
C PHE A 446 -21.56 16.82 -6.06
N GLY A 447 -22.66 16.38 -5.44
CA GLY A 447 -22.72 15.06 -4.81
C GLY A 447 -22.03 15.03 -3.46
N ARG A 448 -21.69 13.82 -2.97
CA ARG A 448 -21.20 13.63 -1.61
C ARG A 448 -20.18 12.51 -1.45
N ILE A 449 -19.18 12.75 -0.60
CA ILE A 449 -18.28 11.73 -0.04
C ILE A 449 -18.66 11.51 1.43
N HIS A 450 -18.80 10.25 1.85
CA HIS A 450 -19.21 9.88 3.21
C HIS A 450 -18.05 9.26 4.00
N HIS A 451 -17.28 8.40 3.35
CA HIS A 451 -16.12 7.72 3.94
C HIS A 451 -14.87 7.99 3.10
N TRP A 452 -13.72 7.98 3.76
CA TRP A 452 -12.42 8.28 3.17
C TRP A 452 -11.50 7.08 3.39
N ILE A 453 -11.34 6.22 2.39
CA ILE A 453 -10.38 5.12 2.44
C ILE A 453 -9.00 5.72 2.15
N ILE A 454 -8.08 5.57 3.09
CA ILE A 454 -6.76 6.21 3.03
C ILE A 454 -5.78 5.21 2.43
N HIS A 455 -5.35 5.51 1.20
CA HIS A 455 -4.46 4.68 0.38
C HIS A 455 -5.10 3.34 -0.01
N ASN A 456 -4.30 2.45 -0.61
CA ASN A 456 -4.74 1.11 -1.01
C ASN A 456 -3.84 0.07 -0.37
N GLU A 457 -4.43 -1.01 0.16
CA GLU A 457 -3.73 -2.22 0.62
C GLU A 457 -2.42 -1.90 1.38
N VAL A 458 -2.54 -1.17 2.48
CA VAL A 458 -1.35 -0.59 3.15
C VAL A 458 -0.48 -1.62 3.86
N ASP A 459 -1.02 -2.81 4.10
CA ASP A 459 -0.28 -4.00 4.52
C ASP A 459 0.62 -4.53 3.41
N ALA A 460 0.23 -4.39 2.14
CA ALA A 460 1.10 -4.57 0.98
C ALA A 460 1.86 -3.28 0.62
N GLY A 461 2.51 -2.71 1.64
CA GLY A 461 3.14 -1.39 1.61
C GLY A 461 4.17 -1.23 0.51
N ASN A 462 4.92 -2.27 0.15
CA ASN A 462 5.94 -2.14 -0.89
C ASN A 462 5.36 -1.95 -2.30
N VAL A 463 4.16 -2.45 -2.55
CA VAL A 463 3.51 -2.41 -3.87
C VAL A 463 2.50 -1.28 -3.94
N TRP A 464 1.64 -1.13 -2.93
CA TRP A 464 0.46 -0.27 -3.03
C TRP A 464 0.53 1.03 -2.25
N THR A 465 1.48 1.20 -1.32
CA THR A 465 1.67 2.47 -0.59
C THR A 465 3.14 2.64 -0.21
N ASN A 466 4.02 2.69 -1.23
CA ASN A 466 5.46 2.53 -1.04
C ASN A 466 6.11 3.76 -0.37
N MET A 467 6.98 3.49 0.60
CA MET A 467 7.84 4.45 1.28
C MET A 467 9.26 3.90 1.49
N GLY A 468 9.73 3.15 0.49
CA GLY A 468 10.99 2.40 0.50
C GLY A 468 10.82 0.94 0.89
N ASP A 469 11.83 0.15 0.55
CA ASP A 469 11.86 -1.30 0.76
C ASP A 469 12.20 -1.65 2.22
N ASP A 470 11.67 -2.77 2.71
CA ASP A 470 11.95 -3.35 4.03
C ASP A 470 11.82 -2.35 5.21
N ARG A 471 10.88 -1.40 5.11
CA ARG A 471 10.67 -0.39 6.15
C ARG A 471 10.15 -1.06 7.43
N PRO A 472 10.68 -0.75 8.63
CA PRO A 472 10.16 -1.29 9.87
C PRO A 472 8.72 -0.84 10.16
N LEU A 473 7.93 -1.75 10.72
CA LEU A 473 6.50 -1.57 11.00
C LEU A 473 6.15 -0.23 11.66
N GLN A 474 6.84 0.18 12.74
CA GLN A 474 6.45 1.40 13.46
C GLN A 474 6.76 2.67 12.68
N VAL A 475 7.80 2.64 11.83
CA VAL A 475 8.15 3.76 10.96
C VAL A 475 7.07 3.94 9.88
N PHE A 476 6.67 2.84 9.24
CA PHE A 476 5.59 2.84 8.27
C PHE A 476 4.26 3.30 8.90
N LEU A 477 3.93 2.73 10.05
CA LEU A 477 2.69 3.01 10.76
C LEU A 477 2.60 4.45 11.28
N ASP A 478 3.69 5.08 11.73
CA ASP A 478 3.67 6.51 12.09
C ASP A 478 3.34 7.38 10.88
N ALA A 479 3.97 7.13 9.72
CA ALA A 479 3.67 7.86 8.48
C ALA A 479 2.20 7.65 8.07
N TYR A 480 1.73 6.40 8.08
CA TYR A 480 0.36 6.07 7.72
C TYR A 480 -0.67 6.69 8.68
N HIS A 481 -0.46 6.57 10.00
CA HIS A 481 -1.34 7.14 11.02
C HIS A 481 -1.44 8.66 10.90
N ARG A 482 -0.33 9.36 10.60
CA ARG A 482 -0.34 10.80 10.31
C ARG A 482 -1.19 11.13 9.09
N SER A 483 -1.13 10.34 8.03
CA SER A 483 -1.96 10.53 6.82
C SER A 483 -3.45 10.35 7.14
N MET A 484 -3.79 9.28 7.87
CA MET A 484 -5.17 9.04 8.32
C MET A 484 -5.70 10.18 9.19
N ARG A 485 -4.88 10.68 10.12
CA ARG A 485 -5.23 11.79 11.01
C ARG A 485 -5.41 13.11 10.26
N LEU A 486 -4.54 13.39 9.30
CA LEU A 486 -4.65 14.59 8.48
C LEU A 486 -5.98 14.60 7.72
N CYS A 487 -6.32 13.49 7.04
CA CYS A 487 -7.60 13.37 6.34
C CYS A 487 -8.78 13.44 7.30
N TYR A 488 -8.75 12.72 8.42
CA TYR A 488 -9.83 12.75 9.42
C TYR A 488 -10.08 14.16 9.94
N ASN A 489 -9.04 14.87 10.38
CA ASN A 489 -9.19 16.21 10.97
C ASN A 489 -9.74 17.22 9.93
N ILE A 490 -9.30 17.12 8.67
CA ILE A 490 -9.80 17.95 7.57
C ILE A 490 -11.25 17.61 7.24
N ALA A 491 -11.59 16.33 7.08
CA ALA A 491 -12.95 15.91 6.73
C ALA A 491 -13.96 16.24 7.84
N ARG A 492 -13.56 16.11 9.12
CA ARG A 492 -14.40 16.44 10.29
C ARG A 492 -14.70 17.93 10.44
N LYS A 493 -13.89 18.80 9.84
CA LYS A 493 -14.19 20.24 9.72
C LYS A 493 -15.41 20.51 8.84
N TYR A 494 -15.78 19.60 7.93
CA TYR A 494 -16.89 19.80 7.00
C TYR A 494 -18.07 18.87 7.27
N ASP A 495 -17.86 17.68 7.82
CA ASP A 495 -18.94 16.76 8.16
C ASP A 495 -18.70 16.09 9.52
N ALA A 496 -19.68 16.26 10.41
CA ALA A 496 -19.74 15.66 11.73
C ALA A 496 -19.56 14.12 11.74
N ASN A 497 -19.92 13.47 10.63
CA ASN A 497 -20.03 12.03 10.47
C ASN A 497 -18.93 11.44 9.57
N SER A 498 -17.97 12.26 9.09
CA SER A 498 -16.87 11.73 8.29
C SER A 498 -16.09 10.67 9.06
N GLU A 499 -15.79 9.56 8.40
CA GLU A 499 -14.94 8.50 8.91
C GLU A 499 -13.82 8.23 7.91
N VAL A 500 -12.66 7.83 8.42
CA VAL A 500 -11.58 7.31 7.57
C VAL A 500 -11.53 5.80 7.69
N LEU A 501 -11.16 5.10 6.63
CA LEU A 501 -11.06 3.64 6.61
C LEU A 501 -9.63 3.25 6.22
N ALA A 502 -9.06 2.28 6.92
CA ALA A 502 -7.77 1.71 6.56
C ALA A 502 -7.94 0.53 5.62
N SER A 503 -7.31 0.59 4.44
CA SER A 503 -7.43 -0.45 3.41
C SER A 503 -6.41 -1.57 3.58
N PHE A 504 -6.83 -2.83 3.47
CA PHE A 504 -5.94 -3.98 3.64
C PHE A 504 -6.21 -5.07 2.60
N THR A 505 -5.17 -5.84 2.24
CA THR A 505 -5.27 -7.07 1.42
C THR A 505 -6.04 -8.18 2.16
N HIS A 506 -6.03 -9.40 1.62
CA HIS A 506 -6.49 -10.61 2.32
C HIS A 506 -5.49 -11.12 3.40
N SER A 507 -4.32 -10.51 3.59
CA SER A 507 -3.39 -10.84 4.70
C SER A 507 -4.07 -10.65 6.06
N TRP A 508 -3.71 -11.48 7.04
CA TRP A 508 -4.18 -11.34 8.43
C TRP A 508 -3.05 -11.44 9.46
N SER A 509 -2.67 -12.64 9.90
CA SER A 509 -1.57 -12.83 10.86
C SER A 509 -0.21 -12.98 10.21
N GLU A 510 -0.16 -13.18 8.89
CA GLU A 510 1.06 -13.26 8.09
C GLU A 510 0.95 -12.27 6.93
N PRO A 511 2.05 -11.59 6.54
CA PRO A 511 2.04 -10.72 5.37
C PRO A 511 1.74 -11.52 4.10
N VAL A 512 1.26 -10.85 3.06
CA VAL A 512 1.29 -11.42 1.70
C VAL A 512 2.74 -11.80 1.33
N PRO A 513 2.96 -12.79 0.45
CA PRO A 513 4.29 -13.35 0.17
C PRO A 513 5.14 -12.44 -0.75
N VAL A 514 5.26 -11.17 -0.38
CA VAL A 514 6.15 -10.18 -0.99
C VAL A 514 7.04 -9.65 0.14
N ASP A 515 8.36 -9.73 -0.06
CA ASP A 515 9.33 -9.26 0.94
C ASP A 515 9.04 -7.80 1.32
N GLY A 516 9.04 -7.52 2.63
CA GLY A 516 8.89 -6.19 3.21
C GLY A 516 7.44 -5.69 3.39
N ASP A 517 6.43 -6.54 3.15
CA ASP A 517 5.04 -6.27 3.51
C ASP A 517 4.72 -6.65 4.98
N TYR A 518 3.55 -6.21 5.47
CA TYR A 518 3.15 -6.32 6.88
C TYR A 518 1.97 -7.25 7.06
N ALA A 519 1.88 -7.91 8.22
CA ALA A 519 0.64 -8.58 8.63
C ALA A 519 -0.42 -7.52 8.96
N THR A 520 -1.63 -7.63 8.39
CA THR A 520 -2.74 -6.70 8.68
C THR A 520 -3.04 -6.60 10.18
N LEU A 521 -2.99 -7.72 10.91
CA LEU A 521 -3.26 -7.74 12.34
C LEU A 521 -2.28 -6.87 13.14
N ASP A 522 -1.03 -6.75 12.70
CA ASP A 522 -0.02 -5.92 13.38
C ASP A 522 -0.22 -4.43 13.11
N LEU A 523 -0.63 -4.06 11.89
CA LEU A 523 -1.04 -2.69 11.58
C LEU A 523 -2.30 -2.29 12.38
N LEU A 524 -3.31 -3.18 12.47
CA LEU A 524 -4.52 -2.94 13.26
C LEU A 524 -4.22 -2.77 14.76
N LYS A 525 -3.39 -3.65 15.35
CA LYS A 525 -2.91 -3.49 16.74
C LYS A 525 -2.19 -2.17 16.93
N GLY A 526 -1.39 -1.78 15.95
CA GLY A 526 -0.72 -0.50 15.92
C GLY A 526 -1.68 0.69 15.94
N LEU A 527 -2.72 0.70 15.09
CA LEU A 527 -3.77 1.72 15.08
C LEU A 527 -4.51 1.80 16.42
N LEU A 528 -4.81 0.66 17.05
CA LEU A 528 -5.39 0.62 18.40
C LEU A 528 -4.45 1.22 19.45
N LYS A 529 -3.15 0.92 19.38
CA LYS A 529 -2.13 1.49 20.27
C LYS A 529 -2.03 3.01 20.12
N TYR A 530 -1.97 3.52 18.90
CA TYR A 530 -2.03 4.96 18.63
C TYR A 530 -3.33 5.59 19.14
N SER A 531 -4.47 4.91 18.96
CA SER A 531 -5.76 5.38 19.47
C SER A 531 -5.80 5.50 21.00
N ALA A 532 -5.16 4.56 21.71
CA ALA A 532 -5.06 4.60 23.15
C ALA A 532 -4.10 5.70 23.65
N VAL A 533 -2.98 5.91 22.95
CA VAL A 533 -1.88 6.81 23.38
C VAL A 533 -2.12 8.26 22.96
N GLU A 534 -2.63 8.48 21.74
CA GLU A 534 -2.74 9.81 21.11
C GLU A 534 -4.19 10.31 20.97
N GLY A 535 -5.12 9.65 21.66
CA GLY A 535 -6.56 9.88 21.57
C GLY A 535 -7.18 9.03 20.47
N ASP A 536 -8.42 8.58 20.63
CA ASP A 536 -9.09 7.73 19.62
C ASP A 536 -9.77 8.59 18.54
N PHE A 537 -10.04 8.02 17.38
CA PHE A 537 -10.78 8.67 16.29
C PHE A 537 -11.61 7.66 15.49
N ARG A 538 -12.58 8.15 14.71
CA ARG A 538 -13.45 7.29 13.88
C ARG A 538 -12.72 6.78 12.63
N TRP A 539 -11.75 5.90 12.86
CA TRP A 539 -11.24 5.03 11.83
C TRP A 539 -12.01 3.69 11.81
N GLY A 540 -12.13 3.11 10.62
CA GLY A 540 -12.64 1.76 10.36
C GLY A 540 -11.76 1.01 9.38
N ILE A 541 -12.29 -0.06 8.78
CA ILE A 541 -11.56 -1.03 7.96
C ILE A 541 -12.18 -1.11 6.57
N ALA A 542 -11.33 -1.14 5.55
CA ALA A 542 -11.61 -1.39 4.15
C ALA A 542 -10.85 -2.68 3.73
N TYR A 543 -11.42 -3.84 4.00
CA TYR A 543 -10.71 -5.14 3.89
C TYR A 543 -10.95 -5.80 2.52
N HIS A 544 -9.94 -6.45 1.94
CA HIS A 544 -10.04 -7.03 0.59
C HIS A 544 -9.96 -8.57 0.60
N PRO A 545 -11.04 -9.29 0.98
CA PRO A 545 -11.02 -10.75 1.12
C PRO A 545 -11.18 -11.46 -0.23
N TYR A 546 -10.15 -11.44 -1.05
CA TYR A 546 -10.07 -12.29 -2.23
C TYR A 546 -9.82 -13.76 -1.86
N PRO A 547 -10.12 -14.73 -2.75
CA PRO A 547 -9.62 -16.09 -2.62
C PRO A 547 -8.08 -16.12 -2.51
N GLU A 548 -7.54 -17.13 -1.83
CA GLU A 548 -6.09 -17.29 -1.60
C GLU A 548 -5.29 -17.30 -2.91
N ASP A 549 -5.77 -18.03 -3.91
CA ASP A 549 -5.31 -17.90 -5.30
C ASP A 549 -6.34 -17.07 -6.08
N LEU A 550 -5.96 -15.88 -6.53
CA LEU A 550 -6.82 -14.98 -7.32
C LEU A 550 -7.35 -15.64 -8.61
N ASN A 551 -6.67 -16.67 -9.13
CA ASN A 551 -7.14 -17.42 -10.29
C ASN A 551 -8.18 -18.49 -9.95
N GLU A 552 -8.33 -18.85 -8.67
CA GLU A 552 -9.18 -19.94 -8.20
C GLU A 552 -10.42 -19.39 -7.47
N PRO A 553 -11.59 -19.30 -8.13
CA PRO A 553 -12.80 -18.74 -7.51
C PRO A 553 -13.38 -19.60 -6.37
N LYS A 554 -12.95 -20.87 -6.25
CA LYS A 554 -13.47 -21.82 -5.25
C LYS A 554 -12.81 -21.62 -3.89
N THR A 555 -13.06 -20.47 -3.27
CA THR A 555 -12.51 -20.05 -1.96
C THR A 555 -12.70 -21.07 -0.83
N TRP A 556 -13.71 -21.94 -0.89
CA TRP A 556 -13.86 -23.01 0.11
C TRP A 556 -12.66 -23.99 0.14
N ASN A 557 -11.86 -24.03 -0.93
CA ASN A 557 -10.62 -24.81 -1.02
C ASN A 557 -9.38 -24.11 -0.47
N ASP A 558 -9.47 -22.82 -0.09
CA ASP A 558 -8.35 -22.05 0.46
C ASP A 558 -7.77 -22.78 1.67
N ARG A 559 -6.46 -22.99 1.70
CA ARG A 559 -5.80 -23.83 2.73
C ARG A 559 -5.24 -22.99 3.86
N SER A 560 -4.74 -21.81 3.53
CA SER A 560 -4.15 -20.86 4.46
C SER A 560 -5.22 -20.08 5.23
N ALA A 561 -6.43 -19.95 4.67
CA ALA A 561 -7.59 -19.39 5.36
C ALA A 561 -8.18 -20.38 6.38
N THR A 562 -7.76 -20.26 7.64
CA THR A 562 -8.21 -21.12 8.75
C THR A 562 -9.27 -20.42 9.62
N PHE A 563 -10.07 -21.19 10.34
CA PHE A 563 -11.09 -20.68 11.29
C PHE A 563 -10.48 -20.41 12.67
N SER A 564 -9.44 -19.58 12.70
CA SER A 564 -8.69 -19.20 13.90
C SER A 564 -8.46 -17.69 13.90
N MET A 565 -8.44 -17.07 15.09
CA MET A 565 -8.06 -15.65 15.22
C MET A 565 -6.63 -15.37 14.72
N ASN A 566 -5.78 -16.39 14.64
CA ASN A 566 -4.42 -16.33 14.08
C ASN A 566 -4.34 -16.98 12.69
N SER A 567 -5.40 -16.88 11.88
CA SER A 567 -5.34 -17.34 10.49
C SER A 567 -4.29 -16.53 9.70
N PRO A 568 -3.43 -17.15 8.88
CA PRO A 568 -2.49 -16.42 8.02
C PRO A 568 -3.16 -15.32 7.19
N MET A 569 -4.35 -15.62 6.65
CA MET A 569 -5.14 -14.72 5.81
C MET A 569 -6.64 -14.84 6.10
N ILE A 570 -7.41 -13.83 5.69
CA ILE A 570 -8.87 -13.88 5.67
C ILE A 570 -9.35 -13.76 4.22
N THR A 571 -9.99 -14.82 3.75
CA THR A 571 -10.65 -14.89 2.44
C THR A 571 -12.16 -15.00 2.66
N PHE A 572 -12.93 -15.21 1.59
CA PHE A 572 -14.34 -15.53 1.74
C PHE A 572 -14.59 -16.81 2.57
N LYS A 573 -13.62 -17.74 2.64
CA LYS A 573 -13.71 -18.97 3.43
C LYS A 573 -13.99 -18.73 4.91
N ASN A 574 -13.29 -17.78 5.52
CA ASN A 574 -13.20 -17.61 6.98
C ASN A 574 -13.53 -16.18 7.44
N LEU A 575 -14.42 -15.47 6.74
CA LEU A 575 -14.88 -14.11 7.11
C LEU A 575 -15.34 -13.99 8.58
N GLU A 576 -15.75 -15.08 9.22
CA GLU A 576 -16.05 -15.12 10.66
C GLU A 576 -14.90 -14.60 11.53
N VAL A 577 -13.65 -14.74 11.09
CA VAL A 577 -12.48 -14.23 11.82
C VAL A 577 -12.52 -12.71 11.93
N LEU A 578 -12.78 -12.01 10.80
CA LEU A 578 -12.89 -10.56 10.76
C LEU A 578 -14.11 -10.09 11.58
N ASP A 579 -15.24 -10.77 11.40
CA ASP A 579 -16.48 -10.52 12.15
C ASP A 579 -16.27 -10.65 13.66
N ARG A 580 -15.61 -11.72 14.12
CA ARG A 580 -15.30 -11.92 15.53
C ARG A 580 -14.33 -10.87 16.05
N TRP A 581 -13.26 -10.57 15.30
CA TRP A 581 -12.26 -9.58 15.68
C TRP A 581 -12.89 -8.20 15.90
N ILE A 582 -13.66 -7.68 14.93
CA ILE A 582 -14.19 -6.31 15.02
C ILE A 582 -15.15 -6.10 16.20
N LYS A 583 -15.78 -7.17 16.67
CA LYS A 583 -16.73 -7.15 17.79
C LYS A 583 -16.07 -7.28 19.17
N GLN A 584 -14.75 -7.51 19.24
CA GLN A 584 -14.05 -7.58 20.53
C GLN A 584 -14.06 -6.23 21.25
N PRO A 585 -14.25 -6.19 22.59
CA PRO A 585 -14.33 -4.94 23.37
C PRO A 585 -13.13 -3.99 23.17
N GLU A 586 -11.92 -4.55 23.06
CA GLU A 586 -10.67 -3.81 22.83
C GLU A 586 -10.62 -3.10 21.46
N ASN A 587 -11.43 -3.53 20.49
CA ASN A 587 -11.43 -3.01 19.13
C ASN A 587 -12.50 -1.92 18.91
N LEU A 588 -13.34 -1.65 19.92
CA LEU A 588 -14.41 -0.67 19.85
C LEU A 588 -13.87 0.77 19.88
N TYR A 589 -14.41 1.63 19.03
CA TYR A 589 -14.22 3.07 19.09
C TYR A 589 -14.77 3.61 20.41
N LEU A 590 -13.91 4.34 21.15
CA LEU A 590 -14.18 4.85 22.51
C LEU A 590 -14.74 3.76 23.44
N GLY A 591 -14.32 2.50 23.26
CA GLY A 591 -14.73 1.37 24.08
C GLY A 591 -16.21 1.00 24.01
N SER A 592 -17.00 1.58 23.09
CA SER A 592 -18.46 1.41 23.08
C SER A 592 -19.09 1.26 21.70
N GLN A 593 -18.42 1.66 20.62
CA GLN A 593 -18.98 1.61 19.27
C GLN A 593 -18.15 0.71 18.38
N LYS A 594 -18.79 -0.26 17.69
CA LYS A 594 -18.13 -1.05 16.65
C LYS A 594 -17.57 -0.12 15.57
N ARG A 595 -16.34 -0.35 15.15
CA ARG A 595 -15.76 0.36 14.00
C ARG A 595 -16.40 -0.11 12.70
N THR A 596 -16.48 0.79 11.72
CA THR A 596 -17.02 0.49 10.40
C THR A 596 -16.11 -0.51 9.69
N VAL A 597 -16.67 -1.52 9.02
CA VAL A 597 -15.96 -2.52 8.22
C VAL A 597 -16.64 -2.65 6.87
N TRP A 598 -15.92 -2.26 5.82
CA TRP A 598 -16.33 -2.47 4.44
C TRP A 598 -15.41 -3.51 3.84
N LEU A 599 -15.98 -4.49 3.14
CA LEU A 599 -15.23 -5.23 2.14
C LEU A 599 -15.21 -4.32 0.91
N SER A 600 -14.16 -3.51 0.78
CA SER A 600 -14.12 -2.39 -0.18
C SER A 600 -13.69 -2.78 -1.58
N GLU A 601 -13.01 -3.92 -1.69
CA GLU A 601 -12.55 -4.49 -2.93
C GLU A 601 -12.51 -6.02 -2.80
N ASN A 602 -13.38 -6.72 -3.51
CA ASN A 602 -13.40 -8.18 -3.48
C ASN A 602 -14.24 -8.75 -4.61
N GLY A 603 -13.93 -9.98 -5.00
CA GLY A 603 -14.65 -10.68 -6.06
C GLY A 603 -14.10 -12.08 -6.27
N THR A 604 -14.67 -12.78 -7.24
CA THR A 604 -14.14 -14.07 -7.69
C THR A 604 -13.88 -14.02 -9.18
N ASN A 605 -12.85 -14.72 -9.63
CA ASN A 605 -12.40 -14.71 -11.02
C ASN A 605 -13.16 -15.75 -11.87
N SER A 606 -13.45 -15.41 -13.13
CA SER A 606 -13.80 -16.40 -14.16
C SER A 606 -12.59 -16.63 -15.07
N ARG A 607 -11.84 -17.74 -14.89
CA ARG A 607 -10.60 -18.01 -15.66
C ARG A 607 -10.79 -17.85 -17.16
N THR A 608 -11.96 -18.20 -17.70
CA THR A 608 -12.43 -17.90 -19.05
C THR A 608 -13.91 -17.52 -19.03
N TYR A 609 -14.50 -17.23 -20.21
CA TYR A 609 -15.95 -17.11 -20.38
C TYR A 609 -16.65 -18.45 -20.70
N GLY A 610 -15.96 -19.58 -20.49
CA GLY A 610 -16.58 -20.89 -20.54
C GLY A 610 -17.64 -21.06 -19.45
N GLU A 611 -18.66 -21.86 -19.74
CA GLU A 611 -19.82 -22.05 -18.85
C GLU A 611 -19.41 -22.47 -17.44
N GLN A 612 -18.45 -23.40 -17.32
CA GLN A 612 -17.97 -23.88 -16.03
C GLN A 612 -17.26 -22.78 -15.22
N ASP A 613 -16.36 -22.01 -15.83
CA ASP A 613 -15.62 -20.94 -15.14
C ASP A 613 -16.56 -19.82 -14.67
N LEU A 614 -17.55 -19.46 -15.49
CA LEU A 614 -18.59 -18.51 -15.11
C LEU A 614 -19.48 -19.03 -13.98
N LYS A 615 -19.75 -20.34 -13.97
CA LYS A 615 -20.52 -21.01 -12.90
C LYS A 615 -19.73 -21.07 -11.60
N GLU A 616 -18.43 -21.34 -11.64
CA GLU A 616 -17.54 -21.34 -10.48
C GLU A 616 -17.36 -19.93 -9.90
N GLN A 617 -17.22 -18.91 -10.75
CA GLN A 617 -17.23 -17.50 -10.31
C GLN A 617 -18.50 -17.19 -9.50
N ALA A 618 -19.67 -17.50 -10.07
CA ALA A 618 -20.95 -17.27 -9.41
C ALA A 618 -21.12 -18.12 -8.12
N ALA A 619 -20.62 -19.36 -8.09
CA ALA A 619 -20.61 -20.19 -6.89
C ALA A 619 -19.76 -19.57 -5.76
N GLY A 620 -18.60 -19.00 -6.10
CA GLY A 620 -17.75 -18.28 -5.16
C GLY A 620 -18.46 -17.09 -4.52
N PHE A 621 -19.22 -16.31 -5.31
CA PHE A 621 -20.08 -15.26 -4.76
C PHE A 621 -21.20 -15.81 -3.88
N ALA A 622 -21.89 -16.88 -4.31
CA ALA A 622 -22.97 -17.49 -3.54
C ALA A 622 -22.49 -17.94 -2.15
N TYR A 623 -21.31 -18.57 -2.10
CA TYR A 623 -20.63 -18.96 -0.86
C TYR A 623 -20.37 -17.73 0.05
N ALA A 624 -19.72 -16.70 -0.48
CA ALA A 624 -19.39 -15.49 0.26
C ALA A 624 -20.63 -14.76 0.80
N TRP A 625 -21.64 -14.59 -0.06
CA TRP A 625 -22.86 -13.86 0.30
C TRP A 625 -23.68 -14.58 1.37
N LYS A 626 -23.83 -15.92 1.25
CA LYS A 626 -24.55 -16.71 2.26
C LYS A 626 -23.87 -16.65 3.62
N LYS A 627 -22.54 -16.54 3.69
CA LYS A 627 -21.83 -16.25 4.94
C LYS A 627 -22.12 -14.84 5.44
N MET A 628 -21.91 -13.82 4.59
CA MET A 628 -22.14 -12.41 4.92
C MET A 628 -23.49 -12.18 5.59
N LYS A 629 -24.55 -12.89 5.20
CA LYS A 629 -25.88 -12.82 5.82
C LYS A 629 -25.90 -13.01 7.35
N HIS A 630 -24.93 -13.73 7.90
CA HIS A 630 -24.81 -14.03 9.32
C HIS A 630 -23.69 -13.26 10.05
N LEU A 631 -22.94 -12.42 9.33
CA LEU A 631 -21.82 -11.65 9.86
C LEU A 631 -22.21 -10.18 10.04
N ASP A 632 -22.68 -9.84 11.23
CA ASP A 632 -23.15 -8.49 11.58
C ASP A 632 -22.03 -7.50 11.95
N GLY A 633 -20.79 -8.00 12.03
CA GLY A 633 -19.59 -7.19 12.16
C GLY A 633 -19.19 -6.47 10.87
N ILE A 634 -19.65 -6.95 9.70
CA ILE A 634 -19.30 -6.43 8.37
C ILE A 634 -20.46 -5.62 7.78
N ASP A 635 -20.21 -4.34 7.50
CA ASP A 635 -21.24 -3.35 7.17
C ASP A 635 -21.52 -3.24 5.66
N ALA A 636 -20.54 -3.51 4.78
CA ALA A 636 -20.72 -3.41 3.33
C ALA A 636 -19.83 -4.39 2.55
N PHE A 637 -20.22 -4.71 1.32
CA PHE A 637 -19.57 -5.64 0.38
C PHE A 637 -19.56 -5.03 -1.02
N GLN A 638 -18.38 -4.61 -1.47
CA GLN A 638 -18.18 -3.90 -2.73
C GLN A 638 -17.59 -4.86 -3.74
N TRP A 639 -18.42 -5.29 -4.70
CA TRP A 639 -17.91 -6.16 -5.76
C TRP A 639 -16.91 -5.40 -6.63
N HIS A 640 -15.68 -5.91 -6.72
CA HIS A 640 -14.62 -5.37 -7.54
C HIS A 640 -14.06 -6.43 -8.52
N ASN A 641 -13.79 -6.08 -9.76
CA ASN A 641 -14.18 -4.83 -10.42
C ASN A 641 -15.65 -4.91 -10.88
N TRP A 642 -16.29 -3.78 -11.15
CA TRP A 642 -17.66 -3.75 -11.69
C TRP A 642 -17.79 -4.47 -13.04
N MET A 643 -16.78 -4.30 -13.90
CA MET A 643 -16.66 -4.91 -15.22
C MET A 643 -15.23 -5.40 -15.39
N ASP A 644 -15.02 -6.46 -16.18
CA ASP A 644 -13.66 -6.95 -16.43
C ASP A 644 -12.77 -5.83 -16.98
N GLY A 645 -11.59 -5.68 -16.38
CA GLY A 645 -10.61 -4.67 -16.74
C GLY A 645 -9.32 -5.31 -17.25
N ARG A 646 -8.74 -4.76 -18.32
CA ARG A 646 -7.43 -5.23 -18.82
C ARG A 646 -6.29 -4.93 -17.85
N GLY A 647 -6.49 -3.96 -16.96
CA GLY A 647 -5.54 -3.61 -15.90
C GLY A 647 -5.51 -4.59 -14.72
N GLU A 648 -6.40 -5.60 -14.68
CA GLU A 648 -6.49 -6.59 -13.60
C GLU A 648 -5.52 -7.78 -13.80
N PHE A 649 -4.39 -7.56 -14.45
CA PHE A 649 -3.35 -8.59 -14.68
C PHE A 649 -3.85 -9.92 -15.28
N GLY A 650 -4.87 -9.85 -16.15
CA GLY A 650 -5.48 -11.01 -16.80
C GLY A 650 -6.67 -11.62 -16.07
N LEU A 651 -6.99 -11.15 -14.86
CA LEU A 651 -8.18 -11.55 -14.13
C LEU A 651 -9.46 -11.02 -14.81
N ARG A 652 -10.54 -11.79 -14.70
CA ARG A 652 -11.89 -11.51 -15.20
C ARG A 652 -12.87 -11.57 -14.03
N ILE A 653 -12.67 -10.69 -13.06
CA ILE A 653 -13.42 -10.59 -11.80
C ILE A 653 -14.73 -9.80 -11.91
N GLY A 654 -15.00 -9.18 -13.06
CA GLY A 654 -16.17 -8.35 -13.31
C GLY A 654 -17.51 -9.07 -13.12
N LEU A 655 -18.54 -8.33 -12.70
CA LEU A 655 -19.94 -8.77 -12.88
C LEU A 655 -20.32 -8.83 -14.36
N ARG A 656 -19.64 -8.04 -15.18
CA ARG A 656 -19.76 -8.01 -16.63
C ARG A 656 -18.46 -8.40 -17.30
N LYS A 657 -18.56 -8.88 -18.54
CA LYS A 657 -17.44 -9.12 -19.44
C LYS A 657 -16.67 -7.83 -19.74
N TYR A 658 -15.57 -7.95 -20.49
CA TYR A 658 -14.85 -6.77 -20.95
C TYR A 658 -15.76 -5.84 -21.74
N PRO A 659 -15.60 -4.50 -21.59
CA PRO A 659 -16.34 -3.53 -22.41
C PRO A 659 -16.12 -3.71 -23.91
N ASP A 660 -14.99 -4.30 -24.31
CA ASP A 660 -14.58 -4.55 -25.68
C ASP A 660 -14.68 -6.04 -26.09
N ASP A 661 -15.42 -6.87 -25.34
CA ASP A 661 -15.65 -8.27 -25.74
C ASP A 661 -16.24 -8.36 -27.15
N GLU A 662 -15.66 -9.19 -28.01
CA GLU A 662 -15.99 -9.21 -29.44
C GLU A 662 -17.44 -9.64 -29.72
N ASN A 663 -18.00 -10.51 -28.88
CA ASN A 663 -19.29 -11.16 -29.13
C ASN A 663 -20.40 -10.63 -28.21
N ASP A 664 -20.05 -10.15 -27.03
CA ASP A 664 -20.97 -9.70 -25.99
C ASP A 664 -20.35 -8.57 -25.14
N PRO A 665 -20.14 -7.37 -25.74
CA PRO A 665 -19.54 -6.21 -25.06
C PRO A 665 -20.23 -5.89 -23.74
N ALA A 666 -19.45 -5.88 -22.64
CA ALA A 666 -19.94 -5.68 -21.28
C ALA A 666 -21.15 -6.57 -20.90
N GLY A 667 -21.23 -7.76 -21.49
CA GLY A 667 -22.27 -8.75 -21.24
C GLY A 667 -22.37 -9.13 -19.78
N LYS A 668 -23.61 -9.31 -19.29
CA LYS A 668 -23.87 -9.71 -17.90
C LYS A 668 -23.45 -11.16 -17.70
N LYS A 669 -22.54 -11.41 -16.75
CA LYS A 669 -22.15 -12.78 -16.37
C LYS A 669 -23.20 -13.41 -15.44
N PRO A 670 -23.19 -14.75 -15.23
CA PRO A 670 -24.07 -15.39 -14.26
C PRO A 670 -24.03 -14.76 -12.86
N VAL A 671 -22.84 -14.36 -12.39
CA VAL A 671 -22.68 -13.71 -11.09
C VAL A 671 -23.44 -12.38 -10.97
N TRP A 672 -23.65 -11.64 -12.07
CA TRP A 672 -24.47 -10.42 -12.09
C TRP A 672 -25.91 -10.70 -11.63
N TYR A 673 -26.50 -11.82 -12.07
CA TYR A 673 -27.86 -12.20 -11.70
C TYR A 673 -27.96 -12.66 -10.25
N LEU A 674 -26.92 -13.29 -9.70
CA LEU A 674 -26.87 -13.61 -8.27
C LEU A 674 -26.74 -12.33 -7.45
N TYR A 675 -25.88 -11.41 -7.87
CA TYR A 675 -25.67 -10.13 -7.20
C TYR A 675 -26.95 -9.28 -7.19
N GLN A 676 -27.72 -9.34 -8.29
CA GLN A 676 -29.07 -8.79 -8.35
C GLN A 676 -30.02 -9.47 -7.35
N ALA A 677 -30.08 -10.81 -7.34
CA ALA A 677 -31.02 -11.59 -6.53
C ALA A 677 -30.70 -11.60 -5.02
N ALA A 678 -29.45 -11.35 -4.64
CA ALA A 678 -29.00 -11.25 -3.26
C ALA A 678 -29.82 -10.26 -2.43
N ASP A 679 -30.24 -10.66 -1.22
CA ASP A 679 -31.16 -9.94 -0.32
C ASP A 679 -32.52 -9.59 -0.94
N THR A 680 -32.98 -10.39 -1.91
CA THR A 680 -34.33 -10.30 -2.48
C THR A 680 -35.10 -11.61 -2.28
N PRO A 681 -36.44 -11.63 -2.46
CA PRO A 681 -37.22 -12.87 -2.44
C PRO A 681 -36.80 -13.93 -3.49
N GLN A 682 -35.98 -13.58 -4.49
CA GLN A 682 -35.47 -14.52 -5.49
C GLN A 682 -34.15 -15.19 -5.08
N GLU A 683 -33.50 -14.74 -4.00
CA GLU A 683 -32.16 -15.18 -3.61
C GLU A 683 -32.05 -16.71 -3.57
N ASP A 684 -32.89 -17.39 -2.77
CA ASP A 684 -32.79 -18.84 -2.58
C ASP A 684 -32.97 -19.61 -3.89
N LYS A 685 -33.93 -19.19 -4.72
CA LYS A 685 -34.19 -19.81 -6.03
C LYS A 685 -32.99 -19.68 -6.97
N VAL A 686 -32.37 -18.50 -7.02
CA VAL A 686 -31.24 -18.22 -7.92
C VAL A 686 -29.95 -18.87 -7.39
N PHE A 687 -29.80 -18.99 -6.07
CA PHE A 687 -28.61 -19.53 -5.43
C PHE A 687 -28.62 -21.07 -5.38
N GLU A 688 -29.78 -21.72 -5.33
CA GLU A 688 -29.90 -23.18 -5.15
C GLU A 688 -29.00 -24.03 -6.08
N PRO A 689 -28.88 -23.74 -7.39
CA PRO A 689 -28.04 -24.52 -8.29
C PRO A 689 -26.54 -24.51 -7.96
N TYR A 690 -26.08 -23.57 -7.13
CA TYR A 690 -24.67 -23.40 -6.79
C TYR A 690 -24.24 -24.25 -5.59
N LYS A 691 -25.18 -24.75 -4.78
CA LYS A 691 -24.87 -25.70 -3.69
C LYS A 691 -24.10 -26.91 -4.18
N SER A 692 -24.51 -27.48 -5.33
CA SER A 692 -23.83 -28.65 -5.92
C SER A 692 -22.44 -28.34 -6.47
N VAL A 693 -22.15 -27.08 -6.82
CA VAL A 693 -20.81 -26.65 -7.26
C VAL A 693 -19.88 -26.51 -6.07
N ILE A 694 -20.40 -25.98 -4.97
CA ILE A 694 -19.68 -25.80 -3.71
C ILE A 694 -19.46 -27.15 -3.00
N GLY A 695 -20.41 -28.09 -3.16
CA GLY A 695 -20.37 -29.40 -2.51
C GLY A 695 -21.11 -29.42 -1.16
N VAL A 696 -22.14 -28.59 -0.99
CA VAL A 696 -22.98 -28.53 0.21
C VAL A 696 -24.42 -28.95 -0.11
N SER A 697 -25.16 -29.41 0.89
CA SER A 697 -26.59 -29.70 0.80
C SER A 697 -27.45 -28.58 1.42
N ASP A 698 -26.92 -27.89 2.42
CA ASP A 698 -27.52 -26.76 3.11
C ASP A 698 -26.56 -25.57 3.20
N TRP A 699 -27.11 -24.35 3.19
CA TRP A 699 -26.29 -23.13 3.31
C TRP A 699 -25.71 -22.95 4.72
N SER A 700 -26.23 -23.60 5.76
CA SER A 700 -25.60 -23.58 7.09
C SER A 700 -24.22 -24.24 7.10
N GLU A 701 -23.93 -25.13 6.15
CA GLU A 701 -22.65 -25.83 6.04
C GLU A 701 -21.48 -24.91 5.67
N VAL A 702 -21.75 -23.71 5.14
CA VAL A 702 -20.70 -22.74 4.83
C VAL A 702 -20.30 -21.88 6.03
N LEU A 703 -21.03 -21.96 7.16
CA LEU A 703 -20.73 -21.23 8.39
C LEU A 703 -19.89 -22.07 9.33
N HIS A 704 -18.91 -21.44 9.97
CA HIS A 704 -17.99 -22.14 10.87
C HIS A 704 -17.73 -21.36 12.15
N GLU A 705 -17.51 -22.06 13.26
CA GLU A 705 -17.04 -21.42 14.49
C GLU A 705 -15.56 -21.07 14.37
N VAL A 706 -15.20 -19.83 14.74
CA VAL A 706 -13.80 -19.43 14.92
C VAL A 706 -13.33 -19.97 16.25
N LYS A 707 -12.21 -20.67 16.26
CA LYS A 707 -11.56 -21.14 17.49
C LYS A 707 -10.82 -19.99 18.18
#